data_AF-A0A2E1AC72-F1
#
_entry.id   AF-A0A2E1AC72-F1
#
_cell.length_a   1.000
_cell.length_b   1.000
_cell.length_c   1.000
_cell.angle_alpha   90.00
_cell.angle_beta   90.00
_cell.angle_gamma   90.00
#
_symmetry.space_group_name_H-M   'P 1'
#
loop_
_entity.id
_entity.type
_entity.pdbx_description
1 polymer ?
#
loop_
_entity_poly.entity_id
_entity_poly.type
_entity_poly.pdbx_seq_one_letter_code
_entity_poly.pdbx_strand_id
1 'polypeptide(L)'
;MPDLKQRIDSLRERLSFASPDQMADIERDARDLLADAKNTEYEAEVQALFNQLAQSNNPDSQEIGDSPALRGLLRRARIRIEMAGDQEDIDEALDILGEALSMSPNNPEVINMMEQAGQKNAHASRRVNDMFKRYGVNRTMPSPTNVARPRATSTDEVPQPAVPGEQSPTPSPSANYNDDGDELLTQLSETYYAGDYQQTIDIANRILNGDPGNVSAQEYRQKAEDNLIRGIVPDHRIPFDARVSYNRANSLVRAGNYDEAARLYREARDIAEQSGILSWKDVEQALLDIQDLALARELLDEGDRLIQADNWQEAIRKYEGALRVVPNDPLAEERLDNARRIQQDADQVAMRLNMLSGTMQEQVEQLQNARSTLARARQLLPSSQRLSELQRQIEAKLSGVKVQLNEQAQALLSRARNTSSIDDRISLNNDAIRLMEFAVELDPNDTSASDMLLQARTSSGEFTKARQVIKRAQTLISQNYDSELSQARTMLASLTDGVQDEQYRLVVNDLFNRYIERVSAALQEGNANEARAWLDQLREEPFRILGRRSDIFRLENELKGRRNRFRMILVGIAGIIIVALGIAAMATRPQWEAALFPSATPTDRPTLTPSVTFTPSASPTASDTPLPSSTPTPTLTATPTFTATWTWTPSPTWTPSYTPTATLTPTHTHTPTPTPTSTNTPTPTNTPTSTHTPTITLTPSLTTTPPALCQVYVSRESGINLREEPTTTSARIRLLPQSSVLEVIQIQPQSGLANPVLWYEVRTQLIDNQVFVGWVREDTVEFLTDCGPLPGQDN
;
A
#
# COMPACT_ATOMS: atom_id res chain seq x y z
N MET A 1 -25.66 -55.64 4.37
CA MET A 1 -26.91 -55.81 5.14
C MET A 1 -26.64 -56.16 6.60
N PRO A 2 -26.11 -57.34 7.00
CA PRO A 2 -25.86 -57.62 8.43
C PRO A 2 -24.95 -56.59 9.13
N ASP A 3 -23.92 -56.14 8.42
CA ASP A 3 -22.92 -55.17 8.85
C ASP A 3 -23.51 -53.82 9.33
N LEU A 4 -24.54 -53.30 8.66
CA LEU A 4 -25.17 -52.02 9.02
C LEU A 4 -25.80 -52.08 10.41
N LYS A 5 -26.49 -53.18 10.76
CA LYS A 5 -27.11 -53.32 12.08
C LYS A 5 -26.06 -53.46 13.18
N GLN A 6 -24.95 -54.17 12.93
CA GLN A 6 -23.84 -54.25 13.88
C GLN A 6 -23.14 -52.90 14.08
N ARG A 7 -23.05 -52.06 13.04
CA ARG A 7 -22.55 -50.67 13.15
C ARG A 7 -23.51 -49.76 13.93
N ILE A 8 -24.83 -49.94 13.79
CA ILE A 8 -25.85 -49.24 14.59
C ILE A 8 -25.74 -49.63 16.08
N ASP A 9 -25.75 -50.91 16.39
CA ASP A 9 -25.74 -51.41 17.76
C ASP A 9 -24.44 -51.02 18.49
N SER A 10 -23.28 -51.10 17.80
CA SER A 10 -21.99 -50.69 18.39
C SER A 10 -21.81 -49.17 18.53
N LEU A 11 -22.42 -48.36 17.66
CA LEU A 11 -22.42 -46.89 17.83
C LEU A 11 -23.36 -46.48 18.98
N ARG A 12 -24.49 -47.18 19.14
CA ARG A 12 -25.41 -47.01 20.28
C ARG A 12 -24.75 -47.42 21.61
N GLU A 13 -23.96 -48.49 21.64
CA GLU A 13 -23.16 -48.89 22.81
C GLU A 13 -22.05 -47.88 23.13
N ARG A 14 -21.32 -47.38 22.11
CA ARG A 14 -20.32 -46.31 22.30
C ARG A 14 -20.94 -45.03 22.87
N LEU A 15 -22.10 -44.63 22.36
CA LEU A 15 -22.83 -43.45 22.84
C LEU A 15 -23.26 -43.60 24.30
N SER A 16 -23.66 -44.80 24.76
CA SER A 16 -24.07 -45.00 26.16
C SER A 16 -22.92 -44.94 27.19
N PHE A 17 -21.66 -44.88 26.74
CA PHE A 17 -20.47 -44.80 27.60
C PHE A 17 -19.49 -43.67 27.21
N ALA A 18 -19.90 -42.74 26.34
CA ALA A 18 -19.03 -41.70 25.78
C ALA A 18 -18.55 -40.68 26.82
N SER A 19 -17.29 -40.23 26.70
CA SER A 19 -16.80 -39.01 27.36
C SER A 19 -16.86 -37.79 26.41
N PRO A 20 -16.84 -36.54 26.92
CA PRO A 20 -16.96 -35.34 26.09
C PRO A 20 -15.94 -35.27 24.94
N ASP A 21 -14.68 -35.65 25.20
CA ASP A 21 -13.60 -35.67 24.20
C ASP A 21 -13.85 -36.65 23.05
N GLN A 22 -14.73 -37.64 23.23
CA GLN A 22 -15.06 -38.68 22.25
C GLN A 22 -16.33 -38.35 21.43
N MET A 23 -17.09 -37.32 21.82
CA MET A 23 -18.37 -36.98 21.18
C MET A 23 -18.20 -36.57 19.72
N ALA A 24 -17.13 -35.83 19.39
CA ALA A 24 -16.87 -35.38 18.02
C ALA A 24 -16.57 -36.55 17.05
N ASP A 25 -15.86 -37.58 17.51
CA ASP A 25 -15.59 -38.78 16.72
C ASP A 25 -16.86 -39.65 16.55
N ILE A 26 -17.67 -39.77 17.61
CA ILE A 26 -18.97 -40.46 17.54
C ILE A 26 -19.94 -39.73 16.60
N GLU A 27 -19.93 -38.39 16.57
CA GLU A 27 -20.73 -37.61 15.62
C GLU A 27 -20.27 -37.79 14.18
N ARG A 28 -18.96 -37.86 13.95
CA ARG A 28 -18.41 -38.17 12.62
C ARG A 28 -18.84 -39.55 12.14
N ASP A 29 -18.65 -40.58 12.97
CA ASP A 29 -19.07 -41.94 12.65
C ASP A 29 -20.60 -42.04 12.43
N ALA A 30 -21.40 -41.26 13.17
CA ALA A 30 -22.85 -41.22 13.01
C ALA A 30 -23.30 -40.53 11.71
N ARG A 31 -22.59 -39.48 11.25
CA ARG A 31 -22.84 -38.83 9.95
C ARG A 31 -22.52 -39.79 8.79
N ASP A 32 -21.42 -40.52 8.87
CA ASP A 32 -21.04 -41.51 7.85
C ASP A 32 -22.00 -42.71 7.86
N LEU A 33 -22.46 -43.16 9.03
CA LEU A 33 -23.50 -44.19 9.16
C LEU A 33 -24.85 -43.75 8.57
N LEU A 34 -25.23 -42.47 8.74
CA LEU A 34 -26.45 -41.89 8.15
C LEU A 34 -26.38 -41.79 6.62
N ALA A 35 -25.18 -41.56 6.06
CA ALA A 35 -24.96 -41.62 4.62
C ALA A 35 -25.09 -43.05 4.07
N ASP A 36 -24.47 -44.04 4.74
CA ASP A 36 -24.54 -45.46 4.36
C ASP A 36 -25.94 -46.08 4.51
N ALA A 37 -26.74 -45.62 5.48
CA ALA A 37 -28.07 -46.16 5.75
C ALA A 37 -29.19 -45.55 4.88
N LYS A 38 -28.88 -44.57 4.03
CA LYS A 38 -29.87 -43.80 3.26
C LYS A 38 -30.56 -44.64 2.18
N ASN A 39 -31.88 -44.55 2.11
CA ASN A 39 -32.79 -45.42 1.34
C ASN A 39 -32.75 -46.91 1.77
N THR A 40 -32.46 -47.20 3.05
CA THR A 40 -32.52 -48.57 3.61
C THR A 40 -33.55 -48.69 4.72
N GLU A 41 -33.94 -49.94 5.04
CA GLU A 41 -34.87 -50.25 6.14
C GLU A 41 -34.39 -49.76 7.53
N TYR A 42 -33.11 -49.43 7.68
CA TYR A 42 -32.52 -48.92 8.92
C TYR A 42 -32.43 -47.38 9.00
N GLU A 43 -32.81 -46.65 7.93
CA GLU A 43 -32.64 -45.19 7.89
C GLU A 43 -33.32 -44.48 9.08
N ALA A 44 -34.55 -44.88 9.42
CA ALA A 44 -35.29 -44.33 10.56
C ALA A 44 -34.62 -44.64 11.92
N GLU A 45 -33.97 -45.80 12.07
CA GLU A 45 -33.23 -46.15 13.30
C GLU A 45 -31.93 -45.35 13.42
N VAL A 46 -31.24 -45.08 12.30
CA VAL A 46 -30.04 -44.21 12.29
C VAL A 46 -30.40 -42.74 12.51
N GLN A 47 -31.50 -42.24 11.92
CA GLN A 47 -32.01 -40.89 12.18
C GLN A 47 -32.40 -40.73 13.66
N ALA A 48 -33.05 -41.73 14.27
CA ALA A 48 -33.35 -41.71 15.71
C ALA A 48 -32.08 -41.70 16.58
N LEU A 49 -31.05 -42.48 16.21
CA LEU A 49 -29.76 -42.50 16.90
C LEU A 49 -29.02 -41.15 16.76
N PHE A 50 -29.09 -40.51 15.59
CA PHE A 50 -28.52 -39.19 15.34
C PHE A 50 -29.22 -38.10 16.17
N ASN A 51 -30.55 -38.17 16.31
CA ASN A 51 -31.31 -37.27 17.18
C ASN A 51 -30.98 -37.48 18.67
N GLN A 52 -30.76 -38.72 19.11
CA GLN A 52 -30.28 -38.99 20.48
C GLN A 52 -28.88 -38.42 20.72
N LEU A 53 -27.98 -38.53 19.74
CA LEU A 53 -26.66 -37.91 19.81
C LEU A 53 -26.76 -36.39 19.92
N ALA A 54 -27.56 -35.74 19.06
CA ALA A 54 -27.76 -34.28 19.07
C ALA A 54 -28.35 -33.77 20.40
N GLN A 55 -29.21 -34.54 21.06
CA GLN A 55 -29.70 -34.23 22.41
C GLN A 55 -28.61 -34.40 23.47
N SER A 56 -27.80 -35.47 23.40
CA SER A 56 -26.72 -35.71 24.37
C SER A 56 -25.54 -34.73 24.25
N ASN A 57 -25.28 -34.20 23.05
CA ASN A 57 -24.25 -33.19 22.79
C ASN A 57 -24.70 -31.76 23.16
N ASN A 58 -25.93 -31.59 23.65
CA ASN A 58 -26.53 -30.29 23.94
C ASN A 58 -27.47 -30.35 25.19
N PRO A 59 -26.91 -30.54 26.40
CA PRO A 59 -27.69 -30.78 27.63
C PRO A 59 -28.63 -29.62 28.01
N ASP A 60 -28.28 -28.39 27.62
CA ASP A 60 -29.09 -27.19 27.87
C ASP A 60 -30.41 -27.16 27.06
N SER A 61 -30.63 -28.14 26.19
CA SER A 61 -31.86 -28.27 25.39
C SER A 61 -33.07 -28.86 26.13
N GLN A 62 -32.93 -29.30 27.39
CA GLN A 62 -34.00 -29.98 28.14
C GLN A 62 -34.63 -29.21 29.32
N GLU A 63 -34.27 -27.95 29.60
CA GLU A 63 -35.04 -27.13 30.56
C GLU A 63 -36.24 -26.42 29.91
N ILE A 64 -37.30 -26.29 30.71
CA ILE A 64 -38.68 -26.12 30.25
C ILE A 64 -39.02 -24.65 29.98
N GLY A 65 -39.45 -24.34 28.76
CA GLY A 65 -40.37 -23.21 28.49
C GLY A 65 -39.77 -21.86 28.06
N ASP A 66 -38.45 -21.72 27.93
CA ASP A 66 -37.86 -20.44 27.53
C ASP A 66 -38.13 -20.09 26.05
N SER A 67 -38.73 -18.92 25.84
CA SER A 67 -39.06 -18.34 24.52
C SER A 67 -37.84 -18.17 23.61
N PRO A 68 -37.97 -18.33 22.28
CA PRO A 68 -36.89 -18.02 21.33
C PRO A 68 -36.34 -16.59 21.50
N ALA A 69 -37.19 -15.61 21.85
CA ALA A 69 -36.75 -14.24 22.12
C ALA A 69 -35.78 -14.15 23.31
N LEU A 70 -36.04 -14.89 24.40
CA LEU A 70 -35.19 -14.92 25.58
C LEU A 70 -33.83 -15.55 25.28
N ARG A 71 -33.79 -16.61 24.47
CA ARG A 71 -32.54 -17.23 23.99
C ARG A 71 -31.71 -16.26 23.14
N GLY A 72 -32.37 -15.46 22.30
CA GLY A 72 -31.73 -14.38 21.54
C GLY A 72 -31.10 -13.31 22.45
N LEU A 73 -31.85 -12.80 23.43
CA LEU A 73 -31.35 -11.83 24.42
C LEU A 73 -30.15 -12.38 25.20
N LEU A 74 -30.23 -13.63 25.68
CA LEU A 74 -29.14 -14.29 26.41
C LEU A 74 -27.88 -14.50 25.55
N ARG A 75 -28.03 -14.88 24.26
CA ARG A 75 -26.90 -14.95 23.31
C ARG A 75 -26.23 -13.58 23.14
N ARG A 76 -27.02 -12.54 22.86
CA ARG A 76 -26.51 -11.17 22.63
C ARG A 76 -25.82 -10.61 23.87
N ALA A 77 -26.40 -10.82 25.06
CA ALA A 77 -25.80 -10.42 26.34
C ALA A 77 -24.48 -11.15 26.63
N ARG A 78 -24.43 -12.49 26.46
CA ARG A 78 -23.20 -13.29 26.62
C ARG A 78 -22.07 -12.75 25.75
N ILE A 79 -22.35 -12.51 24.47
CA ILE A 79 -21.35 -12.00 23.52
C ILE A 79 -20.86 -10.60 23.94
N ARG A 80 -21.74 -9.64 24.29
CA ARG A 80 -21.31 -8.33 24.83
C ARG A 80 -20.45 -8.45 26.10
N ILE A 81 -20.82 -9.33 27.05
CA ILE A 81 -20.04 -9.56 28.28
C ILE A 81 -18.66 -10.17 27.99
N GLU A 82 -18.54 -11.09 27.02
CA GLU A 82 -17.26 -11.66 26.60
C GLU A 82 -16.33 -10.65 25.94
N MET A 83 -16.87 -9.79 25.06
CA MET A 83 -16.11 -8.79 24.32
C MET A 83 -15.68 -7.59 25.15
N ALA A 84 -16.44 -7.27 26.22
CA ALA A 84 -16.40 -6.01 26.93
C ALA A 84 -14.98 -5.50 27.26
N GLY A 85 -14.59 -4.41 26.60
CA GLY A 85 -13.34 -3.69 26.83
C GLY A 85 -13.48 -2.60 27.89
N ASP A 86 -14.66 -1.97 27.98
CA ASP A 86 -14.94 -0.83 28.86
C ASP A 86 -16.17 -1.03 29.78
N GLN A 87 -16.73 0.08 30.28
CA GLN A 87 -17.91 0.06 31.14
C GLN A 87 -19.22 0.11 30.34
N GLU A 88 -19.23 0.76 29.18
CA GLU A 88 -20.41 0.97 28.33
C GLU A 88 -20.88 -0.38 27.78
N ASP A 89 -19.94 -1.22 27.31
CA ASP A 89 -20.17 -2.62 26.90
C ASP A 89 -20.93 -3.47 27.95
N ILE A 90 -20.57 -3.31 29.23
CA ILE A 90 -21.21 -4.02 30.34
C ILE A 90 -22.54 -3.39 30.72
N ASP A 91 -22.63 -2.06 30.69
CA ASP A 91 -23.84 -1.33 31.01
C ASP A 91 -24.94 -1.57 29.95
N GLU A 92 -24.61 -1.77 28.67
CA GLU A 92 -25.52 -2.23 27.62
C GLU A 92 -25.92 -3.70 27.78
N ALA A 93 -24.96 -4.59 28.05
CA ALA A 93 -25.27 -6.00 28.29
C ALA A 93 -26.23 -6.19 29.47
N LEU A 94 -26.14 -5.32 30.48
CA LEU A 94 -27.09 -5.28 31.59
C LEU A 94 -28.48 -4.78 31.19
N ASP A 95 -28.63 -3.93 30.18
CA ASP A 95 -29.96 -3.55 29.67
C ASP A 95 -30.59 -4.69 28.86
N ILE A 96 -29.82 -5.41 28.04
CA ILE A 96 -30.28 -6.64 27.34
C ILE A 96 -30.71 -7.71 28.36
N LEU A 97 -29.92 -7.91 29.43
CA LEU A 97 -30.32 -8.79 30.53
C LEU A 97 -31.51 -8.25 31.33
N GLY A 98 -31.69 -6.92 31.39
CA GLY A 98 -32.84 -6.28 32.02
C GLY A 98 -34.15 -6.56 31.28
N GLU A 99 -34.11 -6.59 29.96
CA GLU A 99 -35.21 -7.05 29.12
C GLU A 99 -35.48 -8.55 29.35
N ALA A 100 -34.44 -9.39 29.32
CA ALA A 100 -34.54 -10.83 29.60
C ALA A 100 -35.14 -11.13 31.00
N LEU A 101 -34.73 -10.37 32.03
CA LEU A 101 -35.25 -10.50 33.40
C LEU A 101 -36.70 -10.00 33.53
N SER A 102 -37.14 -9.08 32.66
CA SER A 102 -38.54 -8.66 32.60
C SER A 102 -39.45 -9.74 31.99
N MET A 103 -38.90 -10.57 31.09
CA MET A 103 -39.60 -11.73 30.51
C MET A 103 -39.64 -12.91 31.50
N SER A 104 -38.50 -13.27 32.08
CA SER A 104 -38.37 -14.42 33.00
C SER A 104 -37.61 -14.05 34.29
N PRO A 105 -38.27 -13.43 35.29
CA PRO A 105 -37.61 -12.93 36.51
C PRO A 105 -36.86 -13.96 37.36
N ASN A 106 -37.21 -15.24 37.23
CA ASN A 106 -36.64 -16.35 38.01
C ASN A 106 -35.74 -17.30 37.18
N ASN A 107 -35.43 -16.98 35.92
CA ASN A 107 -34.61 -17.85 35.08
C ASN A 107 -33.14 -17.87 35.61
N PRO A 108 -32.57 -19.06 35.90
CA PRO A 108 -31.26 -19.16 36.54
C PRO A 108 -30.10 -18.72 35.64
N GLU A 109 -30.23 -18.83 34.31
CA GLU A 109 -29.22 -18.38 33.36
C GLU A 109 -29.15 -16.85 33.32
N VAL A 110 -30.31 -16.16 33.26
CA VAL A 110 -30.39 -14.69 33.34
C VAL A 110 -29.74 -14.17 34.62
N ILE A 111 -30.04 -14.80 35.76
CA ILE A 111 -29.51 -14.41 37.08
C ILE A 111 -27.99 -14.60 37.12
N ASN A 112 -27.49 -15.77 36.72
CA ASN A 112 -26.05 -16.07 36.67
C ASN A 112 -25.30 -15.11 35.74
N MET A 113 -25.85 -14.82 34.55
CA MET A 113 -25.23 -13.90 33.59
C MET A 113 -25.23 -12.45 34.07
N MET A 114 -26.27 -12.00 34.79
CA MET A 114 -26.24 -10.71 35.50
C MET A 114 -25.18 -10.68 36.60
N GLU A 115 -25.00 -11.74 37.38
CA GLU A 115 -23.95 -11.76 38.41
C GLU A 115 -22.53 -11.81 37.80
N GLN A 116 -22.35 -12.44 36.63
CA GLN A 116 -21.09 -12.38 35.86
C GLN A 116 -20.81 -10.96 35.33
N ALA A 117 -21.79 -10.27 34.75
CA ALA A 117 -21.67 -8.86 34.38
C ALA A 117 -21.39 -7.97 35.61
N GLY A 118 -22.07 -8.25 36.73
CA GLY A 118 -21.87 -7.58 38.01
C GLY A 118 -20.48 -7.78 38.64
N GLN A 119 -19.74 -8.83 38.26
CA GLN A 119 -18.36 -9.06 38.68
C GLN A 119 -17.34 -8.23 37.88
N LYS A 120 -17.69 -7.80 36.64
CA LYS A 120 -16.76 -7.08 35.76
C LYS A 120 -16.36 -5.70 36.30
N ASN A 121 -17.28 -4.97 36.93
CA ASN A 121 -16.97 -3.70 37.59
C ASN A 121 -17.96 -3.32 38.72
N ALA A 122 -17.56 -2.38 39.57
CA ALA A 122 -18.34 -1.94 40.73
C ALA A 122 -19.52 -1.00 40.39
N HIS A 123 -19.71 -0.58 39.13
CA HIS A 123 -20.95 0.08 38.67
C HIS A 123 -22.00 -0.99 38.35
N ALA A 124 -21.64 -1.93 37.47
CA ALA A 124 -22.43 -3.11 37.10
C ALA A 124 -22.95 -3.86 38.32
N SER A 125 -22.09 -4.15 39.32
CA SER A 125 -22.50 -4.75 40.59
C SER A 125 -23.67 -3.99 41.25
N ARG A 126 -23.59 -2.65 41.33
CA ARG A 126 -24.65 -1.82 41.93
C ARG A 126 -25.92 -1.80 41.08
N ARG A 127 -25.80 -1.81 39.75
CA ARG A 127 -26.92 -1.86 38.80
C ARG A 127 -27.68 -3.19 38.92
N VAL A 128 -26.98 -4.32 38.93
CA VAL A 128 -27.53 -5.66 39.20
C VAL A 128 -28.16 -5.75 40.59
N ASN A 129 -27.53 -5.15 41.61
CA ASN A 129 -28.10 -5.06 42.97
C ASN A 129 -29.41 -4.25 43.04
N ASP A 130 -29.64 -3.32 42.11
CA ASP A 130 -30.89 -2.56 42.03
C ASP A 130 -31.95 -3.29 41.19
N MET A 131 -31.55 -3.87 40.06
CA MET A 131 -32.43 -4.65 39.18
C MET A 131 -33.03 -5.88 39.90
N PHE A 132 -32.20 -6.65 40.61
CA PHE A 132 -32.70 -7.77 41.42
C PHE A 132 -33.66 -7.33 42.54
N LYS A 133 -33.51 -6.11 43.09
CA LYS A 133 -34.49 -5.56 44.06
C LYS A 133 -35.80 -5.15 43.38
N ARG A 134 -35.74 -4.56 42.18
CA ARG A 134 -36.93 -4.17 41.41
C ARG A 134 -37.77 -5.38 41.00
N TYR A 135 -37.12 -6.47 40.60
CA TYR A 135 -37.77 -7.71 40.12
C TYR A 135 -37.96 -8.80 41.19
N GLY A 136 -37.50 -8.58 42.44
CA GLY A 136 -37.73 -9.51 43.56
C GLY A 136 -36.84 -10.76 43.60
N VAL A 137 -35.70 -10.73 42.90
CA VAL A 137 -34.81 -11.89 42.68
C VAL A 137 -34.02 -12.25 43.95
N ASN A 138 -33.97 -13.55 44.28
CA ASN A 138 -33.36 -14.06 45.52
C ASN A 138 -32.07 -14.84 45.23
N ARG A 139 -30.92 -14.39 45.78
CA ARG A 139 -29.55 -14.79 45.35
C ARG A 139 -28.99 -16.08 45.96
N THR A 140 -29.76 -17.17 45.98
CA THR A 140 -29.31 -18.41 46.63
C THR A 140 -28.76 -19.44 45.63
N MET A 141 -27.42 -19.53 45.50
CA MET A 141 -26.55 -20.68 45.13
C MET A 141 -25.14 -20.17 44.73
N PRO A 142 -24.05 -20.97 44.50
CA PRO A 142 -23.99 -22.42 44.21
C PRO A 142 -22.85 -23.24 44.90
N SER A 143 -22.69 -24.51 44.46
CA SER A 143 -21.51 -25.44 44.53
C SER A 143 -21.73 -26.74 45.36
N PRO A 144 -20.93 -27.83 45.18
CA PRO A 144 -21.21 -28.83 44.14
C PRO A 144 -21.14 -30.32 44.57
N THR A 145 -21.58 -31.22 43.67
CA THR A 145 -21.22 -32.66 43.55
C THR A 145 -21.37 -33.60 44.76
N ASN A 146 -22.39 -34.48 44.74
CA ASN A 146 -22.16 -35.94 44.85
C ASN A 146 -23.34 -36.81 44.35
N VAL A 147 -23.11 -38.13 44.24
CA VAL A 147 -23.96 -39.10 43.51
C VAL A 147 -24.59 -40.18 44.42
N ALA A 148 -25.71 -40.74 43.97
CA ALA A 148 -26.40 -41.98 44.42
C ALA A 148 -27.31 -41.98 45.68
N ARG A 149 -28.63 -42.13 45.42
CA ARG A 149 -29.58 -43.23 45.81
C ARG A 149 -29.34 -44.11 47.07
N PRO A 150 -30.37 -44.79 47.65
CA PRO A 150 -31.76 -44.97 47.14
C PRO A 150 -32.94 -44.85 48.14
N ARG A 151 -34.13 -44.61 47.55
CA ARG A 151 -35.46 -45.20 47.86
C ARG A 151 -35.79 -45.61 49.32
N ALA A 152 -36.72 -44.90 49.93
CA ALA A 152 -37.62 -45.43 50.98
C ALA A 152 -39.07 -45.52 50.44
N THR A 153 -39.87 -46.44 51.00
CA THR A 153 -41.27 -46.67 50.60
C THR A 153 -42.22 -46.41 51.77
N SER A 154 -43.31 -45.70 51.51
CA SER A 154 -44.51 -45.72 52.35
C SER A 154 -45.75 -45.54 51.47
N THR A 155 -46.49 -46.62 51.28
CA THR A 155 -47.91 -46.58 50.92
C THR A 155 -48.72 -45.89 52.01
N ASP A 156 -49.82 -45.24 51.64
CA ASP A 156 -51.06 -45.36 52.42
C ASP A 156 -52.32 -45.19 51.55
N GLU A 157 -53.43 -45.69 52.10
CA GLU A 157 -54.72 -46.01 51.45
C GLU A 157 -55.84 -45.67 52.49
N VAL A 158 -57.16 -45.61 52.24
CA VAL A 158 -58.03 -46.21 51.22
C VAL A 158 -58.98 -45.15 50.56
N PRO A 159 -60.32 -45.24 50.33
CA PRO A 159 -60.89 -44.65 49.10
C PRO A 159 -62.16 -43.75 49.23
N GLN A 160 -62.69 -43.34 48.07
CA GLN A 160 -64.11 -43.24 47.61
C GLN A 160 -65.26 -42.89 48.61
N PRO A 161 -66.29 -42.18 48.10
CA PRO A 161 -67.49 -42.95 47.69
C PRO A 161 -68.08 -42.53 46.32
N ALA A 162 -68.68 -43.50 45.62
CA ALA A 162 -69.54 -43.28 44.46
C ALA A 162 -70.85 -44.09 44.64
N VAL A 163 -72.01 -43.44 44.50
CA VAL A 163 -73.36 -44.02 44.63
C VAL A 163 -74.37 -43.14 43.85
N PRO A 164 -75.56 -43.63 43.45
CA PRO A 164 -75.76 -43.99 42.04
C PRO A 164 -76.95 -43.30 41.35
N GLY A 165 -77.14 -43.59 40.07
CA GLY A 165 -78.14 -42.92 39.20
C GLY A 165 -79.56 -43.49 39.23
N GLU A 166 -80.39 -42.96 38.33
CA GLU A 166 -81.78 -43.37 38.07
C GLU A 166 -82.04 -43.43 36.54
N GLN A 167 -83.18 -43.97 36.08
CA GLN A 167 -83.27 -44.65 34.77
C GLN A 167 -84.34 -44.14 33.78
N SER A 168 -83.98 -44.11 32.49
CA SER A 168 -84.85 -44.39 31.31
C SER A 168 -85.99 -43.41 30.95
N PRO A 169 -86.61 -43.50 29.74
CA PRO A 169 -86.29 -44.31 28.54
C PRO A 169 -86.10 -43.51 27.23
N THR A 170 -85.81 -44.24 26.15
CA THR A 170 -85.64 -43.78 24.74
C THR A 170 -86.98 -43.43 24.05
N PRO A 171 -86.96 -42.81 22.85
CA PRO A 171 -86.85 -43.64 21.63
C PRO A 171 -85.85 -43.12 20.58
N SER A 172 -85.17 -44.04 19.91
CA SER A 172 -84.35 -43.78 18.72
C SER A 172 -85.21 -43.69 17.45
N PRO A 173 -84.74 -42.97 16.41
CA PRO A 173 -84.90 -43.39 15.03
C PRO A 173 -83.53 -43.80 14.46
N SER A 174 -83.36 -45.09 14.16
CA SER A 174 -82.12 -45.63 13.60
C SER A 174 -82.07 -45.47 12.07
N ALA A 175 -81.09 -44.72 11.57
CA ALA A 175 -80.68 -44.73 10.17
C ALA A 175 -79.19 -44.35 10.03
N ASN A 176 -78.50 -44.95 9.07
CA ASN A 176 -77.23 -44.50 8.46
C ASN A 176 -76.01 -44.22 9.37
N TYR A 177 -75.71 -45.08 10.35
CA TYR A 177 -74.32 -45.19 10.82
C TYR A 177 -73.47 -45.88 9.75
N ASN A 178 -72.69 -45.09 9.01
CA ASN A 178 -71.40 -45.42 8.35
C ASN A 178 -70.90 -44.25 7.46
N ASP A 179 -71.80 -43.43 6.91
CA ASP A 179 -71.47 -42.29 6.00
C ASP A 179 -70.63 -41.23 6.73
N ASP A 180 -71.11 -40.77 7.90
CA ASP A 180 -70.48 -39.75 8.75
C ASP A 180 -68.99 -40.03 9.05
N GLY A 181 -68.59 -41.30 9.13
CA GLY A 181 -67.22 -41.71 9.43
C GLY A 181 -66.25 -41.45 8.28
N ASP A 182 -66.66 -41.80 7.06
CA ASP A 182 -65.86 -41.60 5.86
C ASP A 182 -65.88 -40.11 5.42
N GLU A 183 -66.97 -39.38 5.67
CA GLU A 183 -67.01 -37.92 5.51
C GLU A 183 -66.04 -37.22 6.47
N LEU A 184 -66.06 -37.57 7.77
CA LEU A 184 -65.12 -37.01 8.75
C LEU A 184 -63.66 -37.37 8.45
N LEU A 185 -63.36 -38.58 7.97
CA LEU A 185 -62.01 -38.97 7.53
C LEU A 185 -61.56 -38.20 6.27
N THR A 186 -62.48 -37.89 5.36
CA THR A 186 -62.21 -37.03 4.21
C THR A 186 -61.88 -35.61 4.67
N GLN A 187 -62.74 -35.01 5.50
CA GLN A 187 -62.57 -33.66 6.06
C GLN A 187 -61.30 -33.52 6.93
N LEU A 188 -60.93 -34.57 7.67
CA LEU A 188 -59.67 -34.66 8.41
C LEU A 188 -58.46 -34.49 7.49
N SER A 189 -58.45 -35.19 6.36
CA SER A 189 -57.36 -35.08 5.39
C SER A 189 -57.35 -33.71 4.69
N GLU A 190 -58.52 -33.17 4.35
CA GLU A 190 -58.67 -31.87 3.70
C GLU A 190 -58.14 -30.74 4.59
N THR A 191 -58.54 -30.70 5.87
CA THR A 191 -58.07 -29.68 6.84
C THR A 191 -56.58 -29.79 7.14
N TYR A 192 -56.02 -31.01 7.16
CA TYR A 192 -54.58 -31.22 7.29
C TYR A 192 -53.79 -30.63 6.11
N TYR A 193 -54.25 -30.86 4.88
CA TYR A 193 -53.60 -30.31 3.68
C TYR A 193 -53.87 -28.81 3.50
N ALA A 194 -54.99 -28.28 4.01
CA ALA A 194 -55.27 -26.85 4.08
C ALA A 194 -54.35 -26.11 5.08
N GLY A 195 -53.76 -26.82 6.05
CA GLY A 195 -52.85 -26.26 7.05
C GLY A 195 -53.54 -25.80 8.34
N ASP A 196 -54.86 -26.00 8.49
CA ASP A 196 -55.60 -25.68 9.71
C ASP A 196 -55.46 -26.83 10.73
N TYR A 197 -54.25 -26.97 11.28
CA TYR A 197 -53.87 -28.08 12.16
C TYR A 197 -54.71 -28.15 13.45
N GLN A 198 -55.18 -27.03 14.00
CA GLN A 198 -56.10 -27.03 15.14
C GLN A 198 -57.43 -27.71 14.79
N GLN A 199 -58.04 -27.34 13.66
CA GLN A 199 -59.27 -27.97 13.19
C GLN A 199 -59.06 -29.45 12.84
N THR A 200 -57.88 -29.80 12.32
CA THR A 200 -57.48 -31.20 12.08
C THR A 200 -57.46 -32.00 13.40
N ILE A 201 -56.90 -31.43 14.47
CA ILE A 201 -56.86 -32.06 15.81
C ILE A 201 -58.26 -32.21 16.39
N ASP A 202 -59.13 -31.21 16.24
CA ASP A 202 -60.53 -31.27 16.71
C ASP A 202 -61.36 -32.33 15.97
N ILE A 203 -61.20 -32.45 14.64
CA ILE A 203 -61.84 -33.50 13.83
C ILE A 203 -61.28 -34.88 14.21
N ALA A 204 -59.97 -35.03 14.35
CA ALA A 204 -59.34 -36.28 14.75
C ALA A 204 -59.84 -36.75 16.12
N ASN A 205 -59.90 -35.85 17.11
CA ASN A 205 -60.44 -36.16 18.44
C ASN A 205 -61.94 -36.49 18.39
N ARG A 206 -62.72 -35.88 17.49
CA ARG A 206 -64.13 -36.26 17.27
C ARG A 206 -64.25 -37.69 16.72
N ILE A 207 -63.41 -38.07 15.77
CA ILE A 207 -63.36 -39.44 15.23
C ILE A 207 -62.94 -40.43 16.34
N LEU A 208 -61.87 -40.12 17.08
CA LEU A 208 -61.33 -41.00 18.14
C LEU A 208 -62.26 -41.16 19.35
N ASN A 209 -63.20 -40.23 19.57
CA ASN A 209 -64.26 -40.39 20.56
C ASN A 209 -65.37 -41.36 20.11
N GLY A 210 -65.52 -41.58 18.80
CA GLY A 210 -66.47 -42.56 18.23
C GLY A 210 -65.82 -43.93 17.95
N ASP A 211 -64.62 -43.92 17.37
CA ASP A 211 -63.77 -45.10 17.15
C ASP A 211 -62.35 -44.83 17.67
N PRO A 212 -62.04 -45.23 18.92
CA PRO A 212 -60.70 -45.12 19.49
C PRO A 212 -59.62 -45.93 18.75
N GLY A 213 -60.02 -46.90 17.91
CA GLY A 213 -59.12 -47.76 17.15
C GLY A 213 -58.66 -47.18 15.82
N ASN A 214 -59.16 -46.00 15.42
CA ASN A 214 -58.90 -45.43 14.10
C ASN A 214 -57.46 -44.94 13.92
N VAL A 215 -56.61 -45.78 13.34
CA VAL A 215 -55.17 -45.52 13.12
C VAL A 215 -54.94 -44.23 12.32
N SER A 216 -55.73 -43.97 11.27
CA SER A 216 -55.60 -42.78 10.44
C SER A 216 -55.88 -41.49 11.23
N ALA A 217 -56.90 -41.50 12.09
CA ALA A 217 -57.20 -40.35 12.95
C ALA A 217 -56.10 -40.11 13.99
N GLN A 218 -55.51 -41.16 14.57
CA GLN A 218 -54.34 -41.02 15.45
C GLN A 218 -53.14 -40.42 14.70
N GLU A 219 -52.85 -40.91 13.49
CA GLU A 219 -51.69 -40.48 12.69
C GLU A 219 -51.82 -39.02 12.22
N TYR A 220 -52.98 -38.60 11.70
CA TYR A 220 -53.22 -37.21 11.32
C TYR A 220 -53.23 -36.28 12.53
N ARG A 221 -53.75 -36.70 13.69
CA ARG A 221 -53.66 -35.89 14.93
C ARG A 221 -52.20 -35.67 15.32
N GLN A 222 -51.40 -36.72 15.36
CA GLN A 222 -49.99 -36.64 15.74
C GLN A 222 -49.18 -35.76 14.77
N LYS A 223 -49.45 -35.84 13.46
CA LYS A 223 -48.82 -34.96 12.45
C LYS A 223 -49.26 -33.50 12.59
N ALA A 224 -50.53 -33.25 12.90
CA ALA A 224 -51.05 -31.90 13.13
C ALA A 224 -50.50 -31.29 14.43
N GLU A 225 -50.42 -32.07 15.51
CA GLU A 225 -49.76 -31.71 16.77
C GLU A 225 -48.29 -31.34 16.53
N ASP A 226 -47.55 -32.18 15.79
CA ASP A 226 -46.13 -31.95 15.47
C ASP A 226 -45.90 -30.72 14.58
N ASN A 227 -46.70 -30.51 13.52
CA ASN A 227 -46.60 -29.30 12.69
C ASN A 227 -46.95 -28.01 13.46
N LEU A 228 -47.98 -28.07 14.32
CA LEU A 228 -48.40 -26.94 15.16
C LEU A 228 -47.33 -26.57 16.21
N ILE A 229 -46.71 -27.58 16.84
CA ILE A 229 -45.58 -27.38 17.78
C ILE A 229 -44.34 -26.83 17.06
N ARG A 230 -44.13 -27.17 15.77
CA ARG A 230 -43.00 -26.70 14.97
C ARG A 230 -43.24 -25.37 14.24
N GLY A 231 -44.43 -24.78 14.33
CA GLY A 231 -44.78 -23.53 13.63
C GLY A 231 -44.72 -23.64 12.09
N ILE A 232 -44.86 -24.83 11.52
CA ILE A 232 -44.78 -25.06 10.07
C ILE A 232 -46.11 -24.68 9.44
N VAL A 233 -46.10 -23.79 8.44
CA VAL A 233 -47.31 -23.27 7.78
C VAL A 233 -47.20 -23.47 6.27
N PRO A 234 -48.17 -24.10 5.60
CA PRO A 234 -48.19 -24.19 4.14
C PRO A 234 -48.33 -22.82 3.45
N ASP A 235 -47.59 -22.57 2.36
CA ASP A 235 -47.59 -21.26 1.67
C ASP A 235 -49.00 -20.80 1.22
N HIS A 236 -49.89 -21.71 0.86
CA HIS A 236 -51.27 -21.36 0.49
C HIS A 236 -52.13 -20.89 1.68
N ARG A 237 -51.73 -21.21 2.92
CA ARG A 237 -52.43 -20.80 4.15
C ARG A 237 -52.00 -19.41 4.63
N ILE A 238 -50.82 -18.95 4.19
CA ILE A 238 -50.23 -17.64 4.53
C ILE A 238 -50.97 -16.52 3.77
N PRO A 239 -51.47 -15.47 4.44
CA PRO A 239 -52.09 -14.31 3.79
C PRO A 239 -51.18 -13.66 2.74
N PHE A 240 -51.77 -13.18 1.65
CA PHE A 240 -51.04 -12.51 0.58
C PHE A 240 -50.20 -11.34 1.11
N ASP A 241 -50.79 -10.49 1.95
CA ASP A 241 -50.12 -9.30 2.49
C ASP A 241 -48.98 -9.68 3.46
N ALA A 242 -49.15 -10.74 4.27
CA ALA A 242 -48.08 -11.27 5.13
C ALA A 242 -46.88 -11.77 4.30
N ARG A 243 -47.14 -12.50 3.21
CA ARG A 243 -46.09 -12.95 2.27
C ARG A 243 -45.45 -11.78 1.51
N VAL A 244 -46.19 -10.72 1.19
CA VAL A 244 -45.62 -9.50 0.58
C VAL A 244 -44.69 -8.79 1.56
N SER A 245 -45.11 -8.58 2.82
CA SER A 245 -44.27 -7.97 3.85
C SER A 245 -43.03 -8.80 4.16
N TYR A 246 -43.15 -10.13 4.24
CA TYR A 246 -42.01 -11.06 4.38
C TYR A 246 -41.02 -10.95 3.22
N ASN A 247 -41.50 -10.98 1.96
CA ASN A 247 -40.62 -10.87 0.80
C ASN A 247 -39.97 -9.49 0.64
N ARG A 248 -40.65 -8.42 1.09
CA ARG A 248 -40.07 -7.08 1.18
C ARG A 248 -39.01 -7.01 2.29
N ALA A 249 -39.25 -7.63 3.46
CA ALA A 249 -38.25 -7.77 4.53
C ALA A 249 -36.99 -8.49 4.02
N ASN A 250 -37.16 -9.67 3.42
CA ASN A 250 -36.07 -10.45 2.79
C ASN A 250 -35.28 -9.64 1.74
N SER A 251 -35.91 -8.65 1.09
CA SER A 251 -35.25 -7.76 0.13
C SER A 251 -34.45 -6.65 0.81
N LEU A 252 -34.89 -6.18 1.98
CA LEU A 252 -34.15 -5.22 2.81
C LEU A 252 -32.97 -5.86 3.54
N VAL A 253 -33.07 -7.13 3.95
CA VAL A 253 -31.93 -7.90 4.48
C VAL A 253 -30.80 -7.98 3.44
N ARG A 254 -31.12 -8.29 2.18
CA ARG A 254 -30.16 -8.27 1.05
C ARG A 254 -29.59 -6.88 0.75
N ALA A 255 -30.23 -5.81 1.22
CA ALA A 255 -29.76 -4.43 1.10
C ALA A 255 -29.04 -3.91 2.37
N GLY A 256 -28.88 -4.75 3.41
CA GLY A 256 -28.26 -4.37 4.69
C GLY A 256 -29.11 -3.46 5.59
N ASN A 257 -30.38 -3.21 5.25
CA ASN A 257 -31.29 -2.37 6.04
C ASN A 257 -32.05 -3.25 7.05
N TYR A 258 -31.36 -3.60 8.14
CA TYR A 258 -31.86 -4.57 9.11
C TYR A 258 -32.99 -4.04 10.00
N ASP A 259 -32.99 -2.75 10.36
CA ASP A 259 -34.06 -2.14 11.17
C ASP A 259 -35.42 -2.16 10.46
N GLU A 260 -35.45 -1.78 9.17
CA GLU A 260 -36.70 -1.80 8.41
C GLU A 260 -37.12 -3.23 8.05
N ALA A 261 -36.17 -4.14 7.79
CA ALA A 261 -36.48 -5.56 7.65
C ALA A 261 -37.12 -6.13 8.93
N ALA A 262 -36.55 -5.86 10.11
CA ALA A 262 -37.09 -6.28 11.40
C ALA A 262 -38.47 -5.66 11.70
N ARG A 263 -38.81 -4.49 11.15
CA ARG A 263 -40.17 -3.93 11.20
C ARG A 263 -41.12 -4.74 10.31
N LEU A 264 -40.74 -5.02 9.08
CA LEU A 264 -41.59 -5.76 8.12
C LEU A 264 -41.77 -7.25 8.48
N TYR A 265 -40.80 -7.89 9.14
CA TYR A 265 -40.97 -9.23 9.69
C TYR A 265 -42.02 -9.26 10.82
N ARG A 266 -42.04 -8.26 11.70
CA ARG A 266 -43.10 -8.09 12.71
C ARG A 266 -44.45 -7.86 12.04
N GLU A 267 -44.52 -6.96 11.05
CA GLU A 267 -45.73 -6.74 10.26
C GLU A 267 -46.26 -8.02 9.60
N ALA A 268 -45.37 -8.85 9.01
CA ALA A 268 -45.73 -10.14 8.42
C ALA A 268 -46.28 -11.14 9.46
N ARG A 269 -45.68 -11.22 10.65
CA ARG A 269 -46.19 -12.01 11.79
C ARG A 269 -47.56 -11.53 12.24
N ASP A 270 -47.71 -10.23 12.47
CA ASP A 270 -48.91 -9.64 13.06
C ASP A 270 -50.12 -9.77 12.10
N ILE A 271 -49.90 -9.77 10.78
CA ILE A 271 -50.91 -10.10 9.76
C ILE A 271 -51.24 -11.61 9.77
N ALA A 272 -50.24 -12.48 9.94
CA ALA A 272 -50.45 -13.92 10.03
C ALA A 272 -51.27 -14.29 11.27
N GLU A 273 -50.95 -13.73 12.44
CA GLU A 273 -51.68 -13.91 13.71
C GLU A 273 -53.15 -13.49 13.58
N GLN A 274 -53.42 -12.33 12.96
CA GLN A 274 -54.77 -11.86 12.63
C GLN A 274 -55.56 -12.82 11.70
N SER A 275 -54.88 -13.70 10.95
CA SER A 275 -55.48 -14.75 10.12
C SER A 275 -55.59 -16.13 10.80
N GLY A 276 -55.36 -16.20 12.11
CA GLY A 276 -55.38 -17.42 12.91
C GLY A 276 -54.09 -18.24 12.88
N ILE A 277 -53.00 -17.72 12.30
CA ILE A 277 -51.69 -18.39 12.28
C ILE A 277 -50.92 -17.96 13.54
N LEU A 278 -51.06 -18.74 14.62
CA LEU A 278 -50.50 -18.44 15.94
C LEU A 278 -48.97 -18.56 16.02
N SER A 279 -48.34 -19.28 15.10
CA SER A 279 -46.89 -19.38 14.95
C SER A 279 -46.56 -19.54 13.47
N TRP A 280 -45.51 -18.86 13.01
CA TRP A 280 -44.96 -18.98 11.67
C TRP A 280 -43.44 -19.01 11.76
N LYS A 281 -42.90 -20.24 11.77
CA LYS A 281 -41.50 -20.54 12.02
C LYS A 281 -40.52 -19.72 11.18
N ASP A 282 -40.79 -19.51 9.89
CA ASP A 282 -39.84 -18.82 9.01
C ASP A 282 -39.69 -17.34 9.39
N VAL A 283 -40.78 -16.69 9.82
CA VAL A 283 -40.75 -15.31 10.33
C VAL A 283 -40.17 -15.25 11.74
N GLU A 284 -40.49 -16.21 12.61
CA GLU A 284 -39.89 -16.29 13.94
C GLU A 284 -38.37 -16.49 13.89
N GLN A 285 -37.88 -17.35 12.98
CA GLN A 285 -36.46 -17.55 12.75
C GLN A 285 -35.83 -16.30 12.12
N ALA A 286 -36.45 -15.71 11.08
CA ALA A 286 -35.95 -14.48 10.47
C ALA A 286 -35.91 -13.30 11.47
N LEU A 287 -36.79 -13.27 12.47
CA LEU A 287 -36.78 -12.30 13.58
C LEU A 287 -35.65 -12.53 14.59
N LEU A 288 -35.04 -13.72 14.66
CA LEU A 288 -33.80 -13.98 15.39
C LEU A 288 -32.59 -13.62 14.52
N ASP A 289 -32.53 -14.17 13.30
CA ASP A 289 -31.44 -13.98 12.35
C ASP A 289 -31.19 -12.47 12.08
N ILE A 290 -32.25 -11.66 12.02
CA ILE A 290 -32.13 -10.20 11.80
C ILE A 290 -31.58 -9.44 13.02
N GLN A 291 -31.77 -9.92 14.25
CA GLN A 291 -31.19 -9.31 15.45
C GLN A 291 -29.69 -9.61 15.54
N ASP A 292 -29.28 -10.81 15.12
CA ASP A 292 -27.87 -11.19 15.04
C ASP A 292 -27.15 -10.43 13.92
N LEU A 293 -27.78 -10.26 12.74
CA LEU A 293 -27.27 -9.39 11.67
C LEU A 293 -27.15 -7.92 12.10
N ALA A 294 -28.15 -7.40 12.83
CA ALA A 294 -28.11 -6.05 13.37
C ALA A 294 -26.98 -5.86 14.41
N LEU A 295 -26.84 -6.79 15.37
CA LEU A 295 -25.74 -6.74 16.36
C LEU A 295 -24.36 -6.90 15.70
N ALA A 296 -24.22 -7.77 14.71
CA ALA A 296 -22.96 -7.87 13.96
C ALA A 296 -22.62 -6.53 13.30
N ARG A 297 -23.57 -5.88 12.60
CA ARG A 297 -23.38 -4.56 11.99
C ARG A 297 -22.99 -3.49 13.02
N GLU A 298 -23.68 -3.47 14.16
CA GLU A 298 -23.44 -2.57 15.29
C GLU A 298 -21.97 -2.69 15.77
N LEU A 299 -21.50 -3.92 16.04
CA LEU A 299 -20.12 -4.20 16.45
C LEU A 299 -19.09 -3.82 15.38
N LEU A 300 -19.39 -3.98 14.09
CA LEU A 300 -18.50 -3.54 13.03
C LEU A 300 -18.40 -2.00 12.98
N ASP A 301 -19.50 -1.28 13.19
CA ASP A 301 -19.50 0.18 13.16
C ASP A 301 -18.96 0.80 14.47
N GLU A 302 -19.04 0.09 15.61
CA GLU A 302 -18.26 0.35 16.83
C GLU A 302 -16.75 0.16 16.55
N GLY A 303 -16.37 -0.96 15.92
CA GLY A 303 -14.97 -1.26 15.56
C GLY A 303 -14.35 -0.21 14.63
N ASP A 304 -15.09 0.26 13.62
CA ASP A 304 -14.63 1.32 12.72
C ASP A 304 -14.38 2.65 13.45
N ARG A 305 -15.19 3.01 14.46
CA ARG A 305 -14.93 4.18 15.33
C ARG A 305 -13.64 4.00 16.12
N LEU A 306 -13.40 2.79 16.63
CA LEU A 306 -12.19 2.46 17.40
C LEU A 306 -10.92 2.47 16.51
N ILE A 307 -11.02 2.06 15.25
CA ILE A 307 -9.95 2.25 14.25
C ILE A 307 -9.65 3.74 14.03
N GLN A 308 -10.68 4.58 13.86
CA GLN A 308 -10.51 6.02 13.69
C GLN A 308 -9.93 6.70 14.95
N ALA A 309 -10.18 6.14 16.14
CA ALA A 309 -9.63 6.59 17.42
C ALA A 309 -8.21 6.03 17.73
N ASP A 310 -7.54 5.38 16.76
CA ASP A 310 -6.26 4.68 16.91
C ASP A 310 -6.24 3.53 17.95
N ASN A 311 -7.41 3.09 18.43
CA ASN A 311 -7.57 2.01 19.40
C ASN A 311 -7.79 0.64 18.72
N TRP A 312 -6.81 0.22 17.94
CA TRP A 312 -6.92 -0.96 17.06
C TRP A 312 -7.15 -2.28 17.82
N GLN A 313 -6.70 -2.39 19.08
CA GLN A 313 -6.88 -3.62 19.87
C GLN A 313 -8.34 -3.83 20.29
N GLU A 314 -9.08 -2.77 20.63
CA GLU A 314 -10.53 -2.90 20.87
C GLU A 314 -11.28 -3.13 19.57
N ALA A 315 -10.90 -2.46 18.47
CA ALA A 315 -11.52 -2.69 17.16
C ALA A 315 -11.42 -4.17 16.74
N ILE A 316 -10.25 -4.80 16.92
CA ILE A 316 -10.05 -6.23 16.69
C ILE A 316 -11.00 -7.08 17.55
N ARG A 317 -11.20 -6.75 18.84
CA ARG A 317 -12.19 -7.45 19.69
C ARG A 317 -13.61 -7.32 19.18
N LYS A 318 -14.02 -6.14 18.71
CA LYS A 318 -15.36 -5.90 18.13
C LYS A 318 -15.57 -6.65 16.82
N TYR A 319 -14.56 -6.67 15.94
CA TYR A 319 -14.61 -7.43 14.68
C TYR A 319 -14.60 -8.96 14.89
N GLU A 320 -13.78 -9.48 15.82
CA GLU A 320 -13.87 -10.88 16.28
C GLU A 320 -15.24 -11.19 16.90
N GLY A 321 -15.83 -10.19 17.56
CA GLY A 321 -17.19 -10.20 18.07
C GLY A 321 -18.25 -10.44 17.01
N ALA A 322 -18.27 -9.62 15.97
CA ALA A 322 -19.19 -9.75 14.84
C ALA A 322 -19.13 -11.17 14.23
N LEU A 323 -17.94 -11.77 14.11
CA LEU A 323 -17.76 -13.14 13.62
C LEU A 323 -18.27 -14.24 14.58
N ARG A 324 -18.42 -13.97 15.89
CA ARG A 324 -19.12 -14.88 16.82
C ARG A 324 -20.64 -14.79 16.69
N VAL A 325 -21.15 -13.64 16.26
CA VAL A 325 -22.59 -13.41 16.01
C VAL A 325 -22.98 -14.01 14.65
N VAL A 326 -22.26 -13.65 13.59
CA VAL A 326 -22.45 -14.10 12.20
C VAL A 326 -21.15 -14.71 11.67
N PRO A 327 -21.00 -16.05 11.74
CA PRO A 327 -19.81 -16.73 11.23
C PRO A 327 -19.67 -16.60 9.71
N ASN A 328 -18.44 -16.35 9.24
CA ASN A 328 -18.07 -16.17 7.83
C ASN A 328 -18.71 -14.94 7.14
N ASP A 329 -18.97 -13.84 7.88
CA ASP A 329 -19.25 -12.54 7.25
C ASP A 329 -17.97 -11.99 6.60
N PRO A 330 -17.89 -11.89 5.26
CA PRO A 330 -16.68 -11.44 4.58
C PRO A 330 -16.31 -9.99 4.91
N LEU A 331 -17.27 -9.15 5.28
CA LEU A 331 -17.02 -7.76 5.66
C LEU A 331 -16.40 -7.66 7.05
N ALA A 332 -16.78 -8.54 7.96
CA ALA A 332 -16.16 -8.69 9.27
C ALA A 332 -14.75 -9.30 9.17
N GLU A 333 -14.56 -10.31 8.31
CA GLU A 333 -13.24 -10.89 8.02
C GLU A 333 -12.28 -9.85 7.44
N GLU A 334 -12.68 -9.08 6.42
CA GLU A 334 -11.83 -8.05 5.82
C GLU A 334 -11.43 -6.96 6.83
N ARG A 335 -12.38 -6.43 7.61
CA ARG A 335 -12.13 -5.44 8.66
C ARG A 335 -11.15 -5.97 9.71
N LEU A 336 -11.35 -7.21 10.18
CA LEU A 336 -10.48 -7.87 11.16
C LEU A 336 -9.05 -8.06 10.63
N ASP A 337 -8.90 -8.54 9.40
CA ASP A 337 -7.60 -8.82 8.81
C ASP A 337 -6.82 -7.52 8.53
N ASN A 338 -7.51 -6.48 8.05
CA ASN A 338 -6.92 -5.15 7.88
C ASN A 338 -6.47 -4.53 9.22
N ALA A 339 -7.29 -4.62 10.27
CA ALA A 339 -6.94 -4.13 11.60
C ALA A 339 -5.72 -4.85 12.20
N ARG A 340 -5.68 -6.18 12.10
CA ARG A 340 -4.54 -7.01 12.52
C ARG A 340 -3.26 -6.64 11.75
N ARG A 341 -3.35 -6.43 10.44
CA ARG A 341 -2.21 -6.00 9.60
C ARG A 341 -1.71 -4.61 9.99
N ILE A 342 -2.59 -3.63 10.23
CA ILE A 342 -2.22 -2.28 10.69
C ILE A 342 -1.48 -2.36 12.02
N GLN A 343 -2.01 -3.11 12.99
CA GLN A 343 -1.33 -3.29 14.28
C GLN A 343 0.03 -3.97 14.10
N GLN A 344 0.11 -5.06 13.35
CA GLN A 344 1.33 -5.84 13.17
C GLN A 344 2.44 -5.05 12.45
N ASP A 345 2.13 -4.31 11.39
CA ASP A 345 3.11 -3.47 10.70
C ASP A 345 3.57 -2.29 11.60
N ALA A 346 2.66 -1.68 12.36
CA ALA A 346 3.00 -0.59 13.29
C ALA A 346 3.85 -1.04 14.49
N ASP A 347 3.52 -2.17 15.12
CA ASP A 347 4.26 -2.72 16.26
C ASP A 347 5.63 -3.24 15.81
N GLN A 348 5.76 -3.81 14.60
CA GLN A 348 7.06 -4.10 13.99
C GLN A 348 7.91 -2.85 13.76
N VAL A 349 7.31 -1.77 13.22
CA VAL A 349 8.01 -0.49 13.01
C VAL A 349 8.50 0.08 14.35
N ALA A 350 7.65 0.11 15.38
CA ALA A 350 8.01 0.57 16.71
C ALA A 350 9.14 -0.27 17.35
N MET A 351 9.07 -1.60 17.23
CA MET A 351 10.11 -2.50 17.74
C MET A 351 11.45 -2.27 17.04
N ARG A 352 11.46 -2.21 15.69
CA ARG A 352 12.68 -1.93 14.91
C ARG A 352 13.27 -0.57 15.26
N LEU A 353 12.44 0.47 15.37
CA LEU A 353 12.87 1.81 15.79
C LEU A 353 13.57 1.79 17.16
N ASN A 354 13.15 0.93 18.09
CA ASN A 354 13.76 0.79 19.41
C ASN A 354 15.03 -0.09 19.42
N MET A 355 15.17 -1.00 18.46
CA MET A 355 16.31 -1.93 18.35
C MET A 355 17.38 -1.50 17.31
N LEU A 356 17.27 -0.30 16.74
CA LEU A 356 18.23 0.26 15.78
C LEU A 356 19.68 0.14 16.30
N SER A 357 20.42 -0.75 15.66
CA SER A 357 21.77 -1.16 16.07
C SER A 357 22.52 -1.75 14.87
N GLY A 358 23.84 -1.93 15.02
CA GLY A 358 24.75 -2.26 13.92
C GLY A 358 25.41 -1.02 13.30
N THR A 359 25.95 -1.18 12.10
CA THR A 359 26.58 -0.13 11.30
C THR A 359 25.57 0.91 10.80
N MET A 360 26.05 2.07 10.32
CA MET A 360 25.19 3.09 9.71
C MET A 360 24.39 2.55 8.52
N GLN A 361 24.97 1.63 7.73
CA GLN A 361 24.33 1.05 6.57
C GLN A 361 23.17 0.11 6.97
N GLU A 362 23.38 -0.75 7.97
CA GLU A 362 22.32 -1.61 8.54
C GLU A 362 21.21 -0.79 9.20
N GLN A 363 21.54 0.28 9.94
CA GLN A 363 20.56 1.19 10.54
C GLN A 363 19.71 1.91 9.47
N VAL A 364 20.32 2.28 8.35
CA VAL A 364 19.62 2.88 7.20
C VAL A 364 18.69 1.87 6.52
N GLU A 365 19.15 0.65 6.26
CA GLU A 365 18.31 -0.40 5.68
C GLU A 365 17.10 -0.72 6.59
N GLN A 366 17.33 -0.80 7.91
CA GLN A 366 16.28 -0.95 8.92
C GLN A 366 15.28 0.22 8.89
N LEU A 367 15.75 1.47 8.77
CA LEU A 367 14.90 2.67 8.65
C LEU A 367 14.12 2.72 7.33
N GLN A 368 14.72 2.34 6.20
CA GLN A 368 14.05 2.27 4.90
C GLN A 368 12.97 1.17 4.88
N ASN A 369 13.26 0.00 5.45
CA ASN A 369 12.31 -1.11 5.57
C ASN A 369 11.18 -0.79 6.58
N ALA A 370 11.49 -0.05 7.65
CA ALA A 370 10.47 0.53 8.54
C ALA A 370 9.59 1.55 7.79
N ARG A 371 10.18 2.41 6.94
CA ARG A 371 9.44 3.40 6.13
C ARG A 371 8.50 2.74 5.12
N SER A 372 8.95 1.71 4.40
CA SER A 372 8.10 0.98 3.43
C SER A 372 7.02 0.15 4.11
N THR A 373 7.29 -0.36 5.31
CA THR A 373 6.30 -1.04 6.17
C THR A 373 5.23 -0.07 6.66
N LEU A 374 5.64 1.07 7.22
CA LEU A 374 4.72 2.10 7.66
C LEU A 374 3.88 2.69 6.51
N ALA A 375 4.45 2.79 5.30
CA ALA A 375 3.73 3.25 4.12
C ALA A 375 2.52 2.35 3.76
N ARG A 376 2.62 1.02 3.93
CA ARG A 376 1.47 0.11 3.74
C ARG A 376 0.38 0.35 4.79
N ALA A 377 0.75 0.42 6.06
CA ALA A 377 -0.21 0.73 7.13
C ALA A 377 -0.91 2.09 6.90
N ARG A 378 -0.19 3.10 6.40
CA ARG A 378 -0.75 4.40 6.01
C ARG A 378 -1.65 4.38 4.77
N GLN A 379 -1.54 3.39 3.89
CA GLN A 379 -2.48 3.22 2.77
C GLN A 379 -3.85 2.73 3.27
N LEU A 380 -3.88 1.88 4.30
CA LEU A 380 -5.11 1.40 4.93
C LEU A 380 -5.72 2.44 5.88
N LEU A 381 -4.89 3.17 6.64
CA LEU A 381 -5.35 4.15 7.64
C LEU A 381 -4.59 5.49 7.53
N PRO A 382 -4.89 6.34 6.52
CA PRO A 382 -4.13 7.56 6.25
C PRO A 382 -4.29 8.65 7.32
N SER A 383 -5.39 8.62 8.08
CA SER A 383 -5.76 9.60 9.13
C SER A 383 -5.14 9.33 10.50
N SER A 384 -4.48 8.18 10.71
CA SER A 384 -3.93 7.79 12.01
C SER A 384 -2.90 8.79 12.54
N GLN A 385 -3.06 9.16 13.81
CA GLN A 385 -2.09 9.95 14.56
C GLN A 385 -0.91 9.07 14.98
N ARG A 386 -1.17 7.83 15.42
CA ARG A 386 -0.15 6.86 15.84
C ARG A 386 0.80 6.50 14.69
N LEU A 387 0.30 6.24 13.49
CA LEU A 387 1.13 6.00 12.30
C LEU A 387 1.89 7.27 11.87
N SER A 388 1.27 8.44 11.98
CA SER A 388 1.93 9.72 11.67
C SER A 388 3.07 10.05 12.65
N GLU A 389 2.94 9.68 13.93
CA GLU A 389 4.02 9.83 14.90
C GLU A 389 5.19 8.87 14.63
N LEU A 390 4.91 7.60 14.32
CA LEU A 390 5.95 6.66 13.87
C LEU A 390 6.71 7.17 12.63
N GLN A 391 6.02 7.86 11.71
CA GLN A 391 6.66 8.48 10.54
C GLN A 391 7.63 9.60 10.96
N ARG A 392 7.19 10.52 11.85
CA ARG A 392 8.07 11.57 12.39
C ARG A 392 9.30 10.99 13.07
N GLN A 393 9.17 9.86 13.78
CA GLN A 393 10.30 9.19 14.42
C GLN A 393 11.28 8.56 13.42
N ILE A 394 10.78 7.93 12.33
CA ILE A 394 11.64 7.45 11.23
C ILE A 394 12.40 8.62 10.59
N GLU A 395 11.69 9.70 10.26
CA GLU A 395 12.25 10.87 9.59
C GLU A 395 13.30 11.59 10.46
N ALA A 396 13.03 11.74 11.77
CA ALA A 396 13.98 12.31 12.72
C ALA A 396 15.25 11.45 12.87
N LYS A 397 15.13 10.12 12.96
CA LYS A 397 16.31 9.23 13.04
C LYS A 397 17.10 9.21 11.73
N LEU A 398 16.42 9.19 10.59
CA LEU A 398 17.06 9.27 9.27
C LEU A 398 17.77 10.62 9.04
N SER A 399 17.19 11.72 9.54
CA SER A 399 17.86 13.03 9.59
C SER A 399 19.12 13.01 10.48
N GLY A 400 19.05 12.39 11.65
CA GLY A 400 20.22 12.19 12.53
C GLY A 400 21.36 11.43 11.85
N VAL A 401 21.06 10.37 11.09
CA VAL A 401 22.08 9.62 10.32
C VAL A 401 22.69 10.48 9.21
N LYS A 402 21.90 11.29 8.48
CA LYS A 402 22.43 12.24 7.49
C LYS A 402 23.41 13.24 8.10
N VAL A 403 23.06 13.84 9.24
CA VAL A 403 23.96 14.76 9.97
C VAL A 403 25.27 14.04 10.32
N GLN A 404 25.20 12.82 10.85
CA GLN A 404 26.38 12.05 11.22
C GLN A 404 27.25 11.63 10.02
N LEU A 405 26.65 11.35 8.85
CA LEU A 405 27.37 11.11 7.59
C LEU A 405 28.09 12.37 7.10
N ASN A 406 27.39 13.51 7.12
CA ASN A 406 27.92 14.81 6.71
C ASN A 406 29.09 15.26 7.63
N GLU A 407 28.97 15.08 8.95
CA GLU A 407 30.07 15.32 9.91
C GLU A 407 31.28 14.42 9.65
N GLN A 408 31.08 13.13 9.41
CA GLN A 408 32.18 12.19 9.12
C GLN A 408 32.90 12.52 7.81
N ALA A 409 32.17 12.80 6.74
CA ALA A 409 32.75 13.20 5.46
C ALA A 409 33.50 14.55 5.57
N GLN A 410 32.92 15.54 6.26
CA GLN A 410 33.59 16.82 6.51
C GLN A 410 34.87 16.65 7.34
N ALA A 411 34.89 15.73 8.31
CA ALA A 411 36.09 15.38 9.07
C ALA A 411 37.16 14.68 8.21
N LEU A 412 36.79 13.77 7.30
CA LEU A 412 37.71 13.14 6.35
C LEU A 412 38.31 14.15 5.37
N LEU A 413 37.49 15.03 4.79
CA LEU A 413 37.94 16.10 3.89
C LEU A 413 38.87 17.10 4.62
N SER A 414 38.58 17.42 5.89
CA SER A 414 39.44 18.27 6.72
C SER A 414 40.78 17.60 7.04
N ARG A 415 40.80 16.29 7.30
CA ARG A 415 42.04 15.51 7.45
C ARG A 415 42.84 15.50 6.15
N ALA A 416 42.19 15.26 5.00
CA ALA A 416 42.83 15.23 3.70
C ALA A 416 43.57 16.55 3.38
N ARG A 417 42.94 17.71 3.65
CA ARG A 417 43.58 19.03 3.48
C ARG A 417 44.86 19.21 4.30
N ASN A 418 44.92 18.58 5.48
CA ASN A 418 46.02 18.75 6.45
C ASN A 418 47.16 17.74 6.28
N THR A 419 46.92 16.55 5.73
CA THR A 419 47.96 15.53 5.48
C THR A 419 48.94 16.00 4.38
N SER A 420 50.22 15.64 4.49
CA SER A 420 51.28 15.99 3.52
C SER A 420 51.37 15.04 2.32
N SER A 421 51.13 13.75 2.53
CA SER A 421 51.17 12.67 1.53
C SER A 421 50.03 12.78 0.51
N ILE A 422 50.36 12.73 -0.78
CA ILE A 422 49.38 12.70 -1.89
C ILE A 422 48.57 11.39 -1.88
N ASP A 423 49.16 10.26 -1.50
CA ASP A 423 48.46 8.98 -1.50
C ASP A 423 47.43 8.88 -0.36
N ASP A 424 47.75 9.45 0.81
CA ASP A 424 46.81 9.55 1.93
C ASP A 424 45.68 10.55 1.62
N ARG A 425 46.00 11.66 0.93
CA ARG A 425 45.00 12.60 0.39
C ARG A 425 44.02 11.89 -0.53
N ILE A 426 44.51 11.06 -1.45
CA ILE A 426 43.65 10.30 -2.37
C ILE A 426 42.75 9.33 -1.59
N SER A 427 43.28 8.58 -0.61
CA SER A 427 42.47 7.66 0.20
C SER A 427 41.37 8.41 0.98
N LEU A 428 41.74 9.45 1.74
CA LEU A 428 40.79 10.19 2.58
C LEU A 428 39.69 10.88 1.76
N ASN A 429 40.00 11.35 0.55
CA ASN A 429 38.96 11.85 -0.36
C ASN A 429 38.09 10.72 -0.91
N ASN A 430 38.65 9.56 -1.28
CA ASN A 430 37.87 8.42 -1.78
C ASN A 430 36.94 7.83 -0.71
N ASP A 431 37.36 7.85 0.55
CA ASP A 431 36.53 7.42 1.68
C ASP A 431 35.42 8.44 1.99
N ALA A 432 35.70 9.75 1.85
CA ALA A 432 34.67 10.79 1.90
C ALA A 432 33.69 10.69 0.71
N ILE A 433 34.16 10.37 -0.50
CA ILE A 433 33.31 10.13 -1.67
C ILE A 433 32.30 9.02 -1.37
N ARG A 434 32.75 7.87 -0.82
CA ARG A 434 31.85 6.75 -0.48
C ARG A 434 30.76 7.14 0.53
N LEU A 435 31.09 7.90 1.56
CA LEU A 435 30.09 8.39 2.53
C LEU A 435 29.07 9.34 1.89
N MET A 436 29.51 10.21 0.96
CA MET A 436 28.63 11.18 0.32
C MET A 436 27.82 10.60 -0.84
N GLU A 437 28.32 9.57 -1.53
CA GLU A 437 27.54 8.79 -2.49
C GLU A 437 26.35 8.13 -1.79
N PHE A 438 26.59 7.51 -0.62
CA PHE A 438 25.53 6.93 0.21
C PHE A 438 24.55 7.99 0.78
N ALA A 439 25.03 9.18 1.16
CA ALA A 439 24.17 10.27 1.62
C ALA A 439 23.27 10.84 0.50
N VAL A 440 23.77 10.94 -0.73
CA VAL A 440 22.99 11.36 -1.91
C VAL A 440 22.02 10.27 -2.37
N GLU A 441 22.37 8.99 -2.23
CA GLU A 441 21.43 7.87 -2.46
C GLU A 441 20.29 7.86 -1.42
N LEU A 442 20.59 8.24 -0.17
CA LEU A 442 19.61 8.40 0.90
C LEU A 442 18.63 9.57 0.71
N ASP A 443 19.09 10.66 0.09
CA ASP A 443 18.26 11.80 -0.30
C ASP A 443 18.88 12.60 -1.45
N PRO A 444 18.40 12.39 -2.69
CA PRO A 444 18.86 13.13 -3.85
C PRO A 444 18.63 14.65 -3.79
N ASN A 445 17.89 15.15 -2.78
CA ASN A 445 17.67 16.58 -2.56
C ASN A 445 18.64 17.20 -1.52
N ASP A 446 19.51 16.41 -0.87
CA ASP A 446 20.54 16.96 0.03
C ASP A 446 21.64 17.65 -0.79
N THR A 447 21.50 18.97 -0.92
CA THR A 447 22.48 19.85 -1.57
C THR A 447 23.82 19.84 -0.86
N SER A 448 23.87 19.67 0.47
CA SER A 448 25.11 19.66 1.24
C SER A 448 25.93 18.39 0.99
N ALA A 449 25.28 17.24 0.97
CA ALA A 449 25.89 15.98 0.56
C ALA A 449 26.37 16.03 -0.91
N SER A 450 25.56 16.61 -1.79
CA SER A 450 25.87 16.77 -3.23
C SER A 450 27.10 17.68 -3.46
N ASP A 451 27.17 18.82 -2.79
CA ASP A 451 28.30 19.76 -2.87
C ASP A 451 29.58 19.14 -2.30
N MET A 452 29.49 18.45 -1.16
CA MET A 452 30.65 17.75 -0.57
C MET A 452 31.13 16.60 -1.46
N LEU A 453 30.23 15.85 -2.10
CA LEU A 453 30.57 14.82 -3.09
C LEU A 453 31.31 15.41 -4.29
N LEU A 454 30.83 16.52 -4.86
CA LEU A 454 31.47 17.20 -5.98
C LEU A 454 32.86 17.74 -5.59
N GLN A 455 32.99 18.33 -4.38
CA GLN A 455 34.26 18.81 -3.85
C GLN A 455 35.26 17.66 -3.66
N ALA A 456 34.82 16.53 -3.11
CA ALA A 456 35.64 15.34 -2.87
C ALA A 456 36.11 14.69 -4.18
N ARG A 457 35.21 14.55 -5.17
CA ARG A 457 35.53 14.04 -6.51
C ARG A 457 36.52 14.93 -7.25
N THR A 458 36.35 16.25 -7.21
CA THR A 458 37.29 17.21 -7.81
C THR A 458 38.68 17.09 -7.18
N SER A 459 38.74 17.15 -5.85
CA SER A 459 39.95 17.02 -5.04
C SER A 459 40.71 15.71 -5.31
N SER A 460 40.04 14.55 -5.30
CA SER A 460 40.67 13.26 -5.67
C SER A 460 41.16 13.26 -7.13
N GLY A 461 40.38 13.84 -8.04
CA GLY A 461 40.75 14.03 -9.45
C GLY A 461 41.96 14.94 -9.68
N GLU A 462 42.28 15.84 -8.75
CA GLU A 462 43.47 16.70 -8.80
C GLU A 462 44.70 16.00 -8.21
N PHE A 463 44.57 15.36 -7.05
CA PHE A 463 45.69 14.62 -6.44
C PHE A 463 46.11 13.39 -7.25
N THR A 464 45.17 12.68 -7.89
CA THR A 464 45.49 11.59 -8.83
C THR A 464 46.28 12.06 -10.05
N LYS A 465 45.93 13.23 -10.63
CA LYS A 465 46.73 13.87 -11.70
C LYS A 465 48.11 14.25 -11.19
N ALA A 466 48.22 14.89 -10.02
CA ALA A 466 49.51 15.26 -9.42
C ALA A 466 50.44 14.04 -9.25
N ARG A 467 49.92 12.92 -8.74
CA ARG A 467 50.63 11.64 -8.63
C ARG A 467 51.15 11.12 -9.97
N GLN A 468 50.35 11.20 -11.04
CA GLN A 468 50.76 10.80 -12.39
C GLN A 468 51.86 11.71 -12.95
N VAL A 469 51.74 13.02 -12.73
CA VAL A 469 52.72 14.03 -13.19
C VAL A 469 54.07 13.85 -12.47
N ILE A 470 54.08 13.59 -11.15
CA ILE A 470 55.30 13.27 -10.39
C ILE A 470 55.99 12.02 -10.96
N LYS A 471 55.24 10.93 -11.16
CA LYS A 471 55.78 9.68 -11.73
C LYS A 471 56.33 9.87 -13.14
N ARG A 472 55.62 10.62 -14.00
CA ARG A 472 56.09 10.93 -15.36
C ARG A 472 57.35 11.79 -15.35
N ALA A 473 57.42 12.80 -14.48
CA ALA A 473 58.62 13.63 -14.32
C ALA A 473 59.82 12.79 -13.86
N GLN A 474 59.63 11.88 -12.90
CA GLN A 474 60.65 10.93 -12.46
C GLN A 474 61.19 10.07 -13.62
N THR A 475 60.31 9.56 -14.49
CA THR A 475 60.74 8.82 -15.70
C THR A 475 61.58 9.69 -16.63
N LEU A 476 61.17 10.93 -16.93
CA LEU A 476 61.95 11.84 -17.78
C LEU A 476 63.32 12.20 -17.17
N ILE A 477 63.40 12.40 -15.85
CA ILE A 477 64.66 12.67 -15.16
C ILE A 477 65.61 11.47 -15.28
N SER A 478 65.08 10.24 -15.19
CA SER A 478 65.88 9.01 -15.37
C SER A 478 66.42 8.82 -16.80
N GLN A 479 65.83 9.48 -17.80
CA GLN A 479 66.33 9.47 -19.18
C GLN A 479 67.49 10.48 -19.39
N ASN A 480 67.61 11.50 -18.53
CA ASN A 480 68.76 12.41 -18.44
C ASN A 480 69.13 13.15 -19.74
N TYR A 481 68.16 13.39 -20.63
CA TYR A 481 68.28 14.26 -21.80
C TYR A 481 67.76 15.67 -21.49
N ASP A 482 68.31 16.71 -22.15
CA ASP A 482 68.08 18.11 -21.76
C ASP A 482 66.65 18.60 -22.04
N SER A 483 66.05 18.13 -23.15
CA SER A 483 64.64 18.37 -23.46
C SER A 483 63.72 17.77 -22.39
N GLU A 484 63.97 16.52 -22.00
CA GLU A 484 63.22 15.76 -21.01
C GLU A 484 63.38 16.35 -19.59
N LEU A 485 64.58 16.83 -19.25
CA LEU A 485 64.83 17.59 -18.01
C LEU A 485 64.05 18.92 -17.99
N SER A 486 63.97 19.63 -19.11
CA SER A 486 63.16 20.86 -19.22
C SER A 486 61.64 20.58 -19.14
N GLN A 487 61.18 19.47 -19.71
CA GLN A 487 59.78 19.03 -19.65
C GLN A 487 59.41 18.55 -18.23
N ALA A 488 60.28 17.77 -17.57
CA ALA A 488 60.12 17.37 -16.18
C ALA A 488 60.04 18.57 -15.25
N ARG A 489 60.92 19.56 -15.44
CA ARG A 489 60.89 20.83 -14.72
C ARG A 489 59.55 21.56 -14.89
N THR A 490 59.09 21.71 -16.13
CA THR A 490 57.81 22.38 -16.45
C THR A 490 56.62 21.65 -15.81
N MET A 491 56.61 20.32 -15.85
CA MET A 491 55.57 19.48 -15.23
C MET A 491 55.56 19.55 -13.70
N LEU A 492 56.72 19.66 -13.04
CA LEU A 492 56.79 19.78 -11.57
C LEU A 492 56.50 21.21 -11.09
N ALA A 493 56.78 22.22 -11.92
CA ALA A 493 56.47 23.62 -11.63
C ALA A 493 54.96 23.94 -11.65
N SER A 494 54.14 23.14 -12.35
CA SER A 494 52.68 23.30 -12.36
C SER A 494 51.95 22.65 -11.18
N LEU A 495 52.66 21.96 -10.26
CA LEU A 495 52.07 21.27 -9.11
C LEU A 495 52.19 22.10 -7.82
N THR A 496 51.38 23.16 -7.70
CA THR A 496 51.33 24.04 -6.51
C THR A 496 51.04 23.30 -5.20
N ASP A 497 50.16 22.31 -5.24
CA ASP A 497 49.66 21.62 -4.04
C ASP A 497 50.45 20.36 -3.69
N GLY A 498 51.34 19.91 -4.60
CA GLY A 498 52.27 18.80 -4.35
C GLY A 498 53.47 19.16 -3.46
N VAL A 499 53.65 20.44 -3.14
CA VAL A 499 54.84 21.00 -2.47
C VAL A 499 55.09 20.44 -1.05
N GLN A 500 54.07 19.84 -0.42
CA GLN A 500 54.20 19.18 0.89
C GLN A 500 54.57 17.68 0.81
N ASP A 501 54.45 17.06 -0.36
CA ASP A 501 54.63 15.63 -0.54
C ASP A 501 56.10 15.22 -0.57
N GLU A 502 56.41 14.05 0.00
CA GLU A 502 57.78 13.54 0.08
C GLU A 502 58.32 13.07 -1.29
N GLN A 503 57.49 12.39 -2.10
CA GLN A 503 57.90 11.94 -3.44
C GLN A 503 58.13 13.14 -4.36
N TYR A 504 57.26 14.16 -4.30
CA TYR A 504 57.48 15.43 -5.01
C TYR A 504 58.84 16.04 -4.65
N ARG A 505 59.15 16.17 -3.35
CA ARG A 505 60.43 16.73 -2.86
C ARG A 505 61.64 15.91 -3.28
N LEU A 506 61.55 14.58 -3.25
CA LEU A 506 62.62 13.68 -3.69
C LEU A 506 62.88 13.82 -5.20
N VAL A 507 61.83 13.86 -6.03
CA VAL A 507 61.94 14.00 -7.49
C VAL A 507 62.45 15.39 -7.89
N VAL A 508 62.01 16.47 -7.22
CA VAL A 508 62.55 17.82 -7.43
C VAL A 508 64.01 17.93 -6.98
N ASN A 509 64.42 17.18 -5.95
CA ASN A 509 65.82 17.08 -5.52
C ASN A 509 66.72 16.33 -6.52
N ASP A 510 66.26 15.23 -7.13
CA ASP A 510 67.02 14.55 -8.20
C ASP A 510 67.14 15.45 -9.44
N LEU A 511 66.05 16.09 -9.87
CA LEU A 511 66.06 17.09 -10.95
C LEU A 511 67.07 18.23 -10.66
N PHE A 512 67.08 18.77 -9.44
CA PHE A 512 68.03 19.81 -9.02
C PHE A 512 69.48 19.33 -9.18
N ASN A 513 69.79 18.09 -8.79
CA ASN A 513 71.12 17.53 -8.93
C ASN A 513 71.53 17.40 -10.41
N ARG A 514 70.63 16.99 -11.32
CA ARG A 514 70.91 16.95 -12.78
C ARG A 514 71.24 18.33 -13.36
N TYR A 515 70.53 19.36 -12.93
CA TYR A 515 70.81 20.74 -13.33
C TYR A 515 72.18 21.21 -12.79
N ILE A 516 72.54 20.86 -11.55
CA ILE A 516 73.87 21.14 -10.98
C ILE A 516 74.97 20.40 -11.74
N GLU A 517 74.76 19.13 -12.12
CA GLU A 517 75.67 18.36 -12.98
C GLU A 517 75.93 19.10 -14.31
N ARG A 518 74.87 19.55 -15.01
CA ARG A 518 74.98 20.32 -16.27
C ARG A 518 75.70 21.67 -16.10
N VAL A 519 75.39 22.45 -15.04
CA VAL A 519 76.13 23.69 -14.73
C VAL A 519 77.62 23.40 -14.53
N SER A 520 77.96 22.31 -13.83
CA SER A 520 79.34 21.93 -13.56
C SER A 520 80.11 21.49 -14.83
N ALA A 521 79.45 20.79 -15.76
CA ALA A 521 80.06 20.36 -17.03
C ALA A 521 80.38 21.56 -17.92
N ALA A 522 79.39 22.43 -18.18
CA ALA A 522 79.58 23.66 -18.95
C ALA A 522 80.61 24.62 -18.30
N LEU A 523 80.71 24.62 -16.96
CA LEU A 523 81.77 25.33 -16.23
C LEU A 523 83.17 24.74 -16.48
N GLN A 524 83.32 23.42 -16.56
CA GLN A 524 84.61 22.76 -16.85
C GLN A 524 85.04 23.06 -18.29
N GLU A 525 84.19 22.78 -19.27
CA GLU A 525 84.41 23.00 -20.72
C GLU A 525 84.66 24.48 -21.05
N GLY A 526 84.10 25.39 -20.26
CA GLY A 526 84.33 26.83 -20.38
C GLY A 526 83.23 27.60 -21.12
N ASN A 527 82.11 26.96 -21.46
CA ASN A 527 80.94 27.63 -21.99
C ASN A 527 80.21 28.45 -20.90
N ALA A 528 80.82 29.58 -20.55
CA ALA A 528 80.34 30.47 -19.49
C ALA A 528 79.00 31.18 -19.80
N ASN A 529 78.38 30.93 -20.95
CA ASN A 529 77.04 31.41 -21.29
C ASN A 529 75.99 30.33 -21.02
N GLU A 530 76.24 29.10 -21.47
CA GLU A 530 75.43 27.92 -21.16
C GLU A 530 75.36 27.65 -19.65
N ALA A 531 76.50 27.74 -18.95
CA ALA A 531 76.56 27.64 -17.49
C ALA A 531 75.74 28.74 -16.76
N ARG A 532 75.40 29.86 -17.41
CA ARG A 532 74.42 30.82 -16.86
C ARG A 532 72.99 30.40 -17.14
N ALA A 533 72.68 29.97 -18.36
CA ALA A 533 71.33 29.55 -18.74
C ALA A 533 70.79 28.46 -17.79
N TRP A 534 71.60 27.43 -17.50
CA TRP A 534 71.24 26.40 -16.52
C TRP A 534 71.15 26.92 -15.08
N LEU A 535 71.99 27.88 -14.68
CA LEU A 535 72.01 28.45 -13.32
C LEU A 535 70.87 29.45 -13.07
N ASP A 536 70.41 30.17 -14.09
CA ASP A 536 69.25 31.05 -13.98
C ASP A 536 67.95 30.22 -13.87
N GLN A 537 67.85 29.09 -14.61
CA GLN A 537 66.74 28.14 -14.44
C GLN A 537 66.67 27.52 -13.03
N LEU A 538 67.79 27.36 -12.32
CA LEU A 538 67.84 26.91 -10.93
C LEU A 538 67.25 27.91 -9.90
N ARG A 539 66.93 29.14 -10.32
CA ARG A 539 66.35 30.20 -9.44
C ARG A 539 64.82 30.30 -9.54
N GLU A 540 64.22 29.55 -10.46
CA GLU A 540 62.79 29.52 -10.75
C GLU A 540 62.12 28.29 -10.09
N GLU A 541 60.82 28.13 -10.28
CA GLU A 541 60.12 26.91 -9.83
C GLU A 541 60.57 25.68 -10.66
N PRO A 542 60.59 24.46 -10.07
CA PRO A 542 60.18 24.11 -8.70
C PRO A 542 61.30 24.24 -7.64
N PHE A 543 62.49 24.72 -8.01
CA PHE A 543 63.70 24.55 -7.18
C PHE A 543 63.76 25.44 -5.93
N ARG A 544 63.01 26.56 -5.92
CA ARG A 544 62.96 27.51 -4.80
C ARG A 544 62.56 26.87 -3.46
N ILE A 545 61.76 25.80 -3.53
CA ILE A 545 61.26 25.02 -2.39
C ILE A 545 62.39 24.35 -1.60
N LEU A 546 63.49 23.94 -2.25
CA LEU A 546 64.57 23.17 -1.62
C LEU A 546 65.52 23.99 -0.73
N GLY A 547 65.44 25.33 -0.75
CA GLY A 547 66.24 26.22 0.11
C GLY A 547 67.76 26.25 -0.14
N ARG A 548 68.32 25.42 -1.03
CA ARG A 548 69.78 25.26 -1.29
C ARG A 548 70.44 26.42 -2.06
N ARG A 549 70.32 27.64 -1.53
CA ARG A 549 70.97 28.84 -2.08
C ARG A 549 72.51 28.76 -2.05
N SER A 550 73.08 28.00 -1.11
CA SER A 550 74.54 27.81 -0.95
C SER A 550 75.24 27.34 -2.22
N ASP A 551 74.61 26.40 -2.93
CA ASP A 551 75.26 25.64 -3.99
C ASP A 551 75.23 26.44 -5.30
N ILE A 552 74.10 27.13 -5.53
CA ILE A 552 73.94 28.18 -6.55
C ILE A 552 74.98 29.29 -6.32
N PHE A 553 75.13 29.80 -5.08
CA PHE A 553 76.12 30.84 -4.78
C PHE A 553 77.58 30.39 -4.98
N ARG A 554 77.90 29.11 -4.74
CA ARG A 554 79.25 28.56 -5.03
C ARG A 554 79.53 28.58 -6.53
N LEU A 555 78.64 28.03 -7.34
CA LEU A 555 78.76 27.97 -8.81
C LEU A 555 78.80 29.37 -9.43
N GLU A 556 77.99 30.31 -8.92
CA GLU A 556 78.05 31.71 -9.32
C GLU A 556 79.44 32.34 -9.10
N ASN A 557 80.07 32.07 -7.96
CA ASN A 557 81.37 32.66 -7.62
C ASN A 557 82.50 32.07 -8.46
N GLU A 558 82.43 30.78 -8.79
CA GLU A 558 83.33 30.14 -9.76
C GLU A 558 83.18 30.74 -11.17
N LEU A 559 81.93 30.93 -11.64
CA LEU A 559 81.63 31.55 -12.93
C LEU A 559 82.10 33.01 -13.01
N LYS A 560 81.93 33.79 -11.93
CA LYS A 560 82.49 35.15 -11.78
C LYS A 560 84.03 35.10 -11.82
N GLY A 561 84.65 34.13 -11.15
CA GLY A 561 86.09 33.88 -11.11
C GLY A 561 86.70 33.61 -12.49
N ARG A 562 86.16 32.65 -13.26
CA ARG A 562 86.63 32.36 -14.63
C ARG A 562 86.52 33.60 -15.54
N ARG A 563 85.40 34.34 -15.50
CA ARG A 563 85.22 35.57 -16.31
C ARG A 563 86.24 36.66 -15.94
N ASN A 564 86.54 36.85 -14.66
CA ASN A 564 87.53 37.85 -14.23
C ASN A 564 88.95 37.46 -14.66
N ARG A 565 89.34 36.17 -14.59
CA ARG A 565 90.63 35.70 -15.13
C ARG A 565 90.76 35.96 -16.63
N PHE A 566 89.73 35.63 -17.42
CA PHE A 566 89.76 35.85 -18.87
C PHE A 566 89.79 37.36 -19.23
N ARG A 567 89.07 38.20 -18.48
CA ARG A 567 89.16 39.66 -18.62
C ARG A 567 90.55 40.21 -18.27
N MET A 568 91.19 39.72 -17.20
CA MET A 568 92.56 40.15 -16.84
C MET A 568 93.58 39.77 -17.93
N ILE A 569 93.45 38.58 -18.53
CA ILE A 569 94.28 38.15 -19.66
C ILE A 569 94.04 39.06 -20.88
N LEU A 570 92.78 39.32 -21.25
CA LEU A 570 92.44 40.23 -22.36
C LEU A 570 92.91 41.67 -22.12
N VAL A 571 92.83 42.19 -20.89
CA VAL A 571 93.34 43.53 -20.53
C VAL A 571 94.87 43.57 -20.60
N GLY A 572 95.55 42.50 -20.19
CA GLY A 572 97.00 42.36 -20.37
C GLY A 572 97.41 42.37 -21.86
N ILE A 573 96.74 41.57 -22.69
CA ILE A 573 96.98 41.50 -24.14
C ILE A 573 96.64 42.84 -24.81
N ALA A 574 95.51 43.47 -24.46
CA ALA A 574 95.14 44.79 -24.98
C ALA A 574 96.14 45.86 -24.55
N GLY A 575 96.68 45.81 -23.32
CA GLY A 575 97.75 46.69 -22.87
C GLY A 575 99.03 46.53 -23.71
N ILE A 576 99.43 45.29 -24.00
CA ILE A 576 100.58 44.98 -24.88
C ILE A 576 100.33 45.51 -26.31
N ILE A 577 99.13 45.31 -26.86
CA ILE A 577 98.74 45.81 -28.19
C ILE A 577 98.73 47.36 -28.22
N ILE A 578 98.21 48.02 -27.19
CA ILE A 578 98.19 49.48 -27.09
C ILE A 578 99.61 50.05 -26.99
N VAL A 579 100.52 49.40 -26.25
CA VAL A 579 101.95 49.77 -26.21
C VAL A 579 102.60 49.57 -27.59
N ALA A 580 102.35 48.44 -28.26
CA ALA A 580 102.89 48.18 -29.60
C ALA A 580 102.36 49.17 -30.66
N LEU A 581 101.06 49.49 -30.63
CA LEU A 581 100.44 50.50 -31.51
C LEU A 581 100.94 51.91 -31.19
N GLY A 582 101.17 52.25 -29.92
CA GLY A 582 101.77 53.52 -29.52
C GLY A 582 103.20 53.69 -30.05
N ILE A 583 104.00 52.62 -30.02
CA ILE A 583 105.35 52.59 -30.62
C ILE A 583 105.26 52.74 -32.15
N ALA A 584 104.35 52.01 -32.80
CA ALA A 584 104.14 52.11 -34.25
C ALA A 584 103.69 53.51 -34.68
N ALA A 585 102.74 54.13 -33.96
CA ALA A 585 102.27 55.49 -34.22
C ALA A 585 103.35 56.57 -33.98
N MET A 586 104.34 56.30 -33.12
CA MET A 586 105.52 57.17 -33.01
C MET A 586 106.53 56.97 -34.16
N ALA A 587 106.56 55.79 -34.78
CA ALA A 587 107.42 55.51 -35.94
C ALA A 587 106.87 56.04 -37.28
N THR A 588 105.55 56.19 -37.43
CA THR A 588 104.89 56.57 -38.71
C THR A 588 104.37 58.01 -38.78
N ARG A 589 104.77 58.87 -37.82
CA ARG A 589 104.30 60.27 -37.67
C ARG A 589 104.12 61.10 -38.97
N PRO A 590 105.07 61.14 -39.94
CA PRO A 590 104.97 62.08 -41.07
C PRO A 590 103.91 61.75 -42.14
N GLN A 591 103.07 60.72 -41.97
CA GLN A 591 102.14 60.25 -43.02
C GLN A 591 100.67 60.68 -42.87
N TRP A 592 100.22 61.16 -41.69
CA TRP A 592 98.77 61.29 -41.41
C TRP A 592 98.27 62.67 -40.96
N GLU A 593 99.15 63.66 -40.75
CA GLU A 593 98.73 65.01 -40.29
C GLU A 593 97.86 65.77 -41.31
N ALA A 594 98.06 65.52 -42.62
CA ALA A 594 97.36 66.23 -43.70
C ALA A 594 95.87 65.85 -43.87
N ALA A 595 95.38 64.80 -43.20
CA ALA A 595 94.00 64.31 -43.36
C ALA A 595 92.99 64.95 -42.39
N LEU A 596 93.45 65.62 -41.33
CA LEU A 596 92.60 66.05 -40.21
C LEU A 596 92.11 67.50 -40.29
N PHE A 597 92.67 68.34 -41.17
CA PHE A 597 92.38 69.79 -41.21
C PHE A 597 92.39 70.37 -42.64
N PRO A 598 91.21 70.64 -43.23
CA PRO A 598 90.97 71.90 -43.93
C PRO A 598 89.81 72.73 -43.34
N SER A 599 89.77 74.02 -43.65
CA SER A 599 88.91 75.02 -42.96
C SER A 599 87.52 75.25 -43.60
N ALA A 600 86.60 75.80 -42.80
CA ALA A 600 85.21 76.08 -43.15
C ALA A 600 84.96 77.48 -43.73
N THR A 601 83.84 77.64 -44.46
CA THR A 601 82.99 78.86 -44.55
C THR A 601 81.56 78.47 -45.03
N PRO A 602 80.49 79.25 -44.77
CA PRO A 602 79.12 78.73 -44.63
C PRO A 602 78.03 79.47 -45.46
N THR A 603 76.74 79.32 -45.07
CA THR A 603 75.63 80.30 -45.31
C THR A 603 74.93 80.19 -46.70
N ASP A 604 73.60 80.24 -46.88
CA ASP A 604 72.44 80.46 -45.96
C ASP A 604 71.16 79.66 -46.34
N ARG A 605 70.08 79.86 -45.57
CA ARG A 605 68.79 79.14 -45.48
C ARG A 605 67.62 79.80 -46.25
N PRO A 606 66.76 79.01 -46.93
CA PRO A 606 65.32 78.96 -46.59
C PRO A 606 64.65 77.56 -46.76
N THR A 607 63.32 77.36 -46.60
CA THR A 607 62.46 77.43 -45.39
C THR A 607 61.03 76.90 -45.72
N LEU A 608 60.56 75.82 -45.05
CA LEU A 608 59.17 75.23 -45.07
C LEU A 608 58.73 74.58 -46.43
N THR A 609 57.76 73.64 -46.57
CA THR A 609 56.75 72.99 -45.67
C THR A 609 56.51 71.48 -46.09
N PRO A 610 55.50 70.68 -45.63
CA PRO A 610 55.74 69.37 -44.97
C PRO A 610 55.23 68.09 -45.71
N SER A 611 55.56 66.89 -45.19
CA SER A 611 54.64 65.73 -45.02
C SER A 611 55.25 64.62 -44.13
N VAL A 612 54.53 63.50 -43.88
CA VAL A 612 54.78 62.53 -42.79
C VAL A 612 55.00 61.05 -43.25
N THR A 613 55.79 60.34 -42.44
CA THR A 613 56.13 58.90 -42.31
C THR A 613 55.13 57.83 -42.79
N PHE A 614 55.60 56.71 -43.41
CA PHE A 614 55.51 55.29 -42.91
C PHE A 614 55.69 54.15 -43.95
N THR A 615 56.69 53.26 -43.73
CA THR A 615 56.69 51.78 -44.03
C THR A 615 56.59 51.27 -45.51
N PRO A 616 56.53 49.95 -45.81
CA PRO A 616 57.61 48.94 -45.66
C PRO A 616 57.75 47.98 -46.90
N SER A 617 58.13 46.71 -46.68
CA SER A 617 58.04 45.52 -47.58
C SER A 617 59.26 45.27 -48.52
N ALA A 618 59.56 44.05 -49.01
CA ALA A 618 58.81 42.77 -49.03
C ALA A 618 59.69 41.50 -49.22
N SER A 619 59.03 40.32 -49.26
CA SER A 619 59.32 39.14 -50.13
C SER A 619 60.24 38.01 -49.61
N PRO A 620 60.05 36.72 -50.00
CA PRO A 620 58.93 36.01 -50.66
C PRO A 620 58.24 35.01 -49.67
N THR A 621 57.52 33.89 -49.95
CA THR A 621 57.12 33.07 -51.13
C THR A 621 55.74 32.39 -50.84
N ALA A 622 55.20 31.52 -51.74
CA ALA A 622 53.86 30.89 -51.58
C ALA A 622 53.69 29.54 -52.36
N SER A 623 52.43 29.04 -52.47
CA SER A 623 51.84 28.00 -53.37
C SER A 623 51.39 26.66 -52.69
N ASP A 624 50.19 26.07 -52.88
CA ASP A 624 48.92 26.55 -53.50
C ASP A 624 47.61 25.76 -53.14
N THR A 625 46.46 26.46 -53.30
CA THR A 625 45.01 26.14 -53.59
C THR A 625 44.40 24.70 -53.70
N PRO A 626 43.03 24.46 -53.87
CA PRO A 626 41.78 25.30 -53.72
C PRO A 626 40.45 24.64 -53.14
N LEU A 627 39.49 25.48 -52.66
CA LEU A 627 37.96 25.41 -52.69
C LEU A 627 37.12 24.14 -52.26
N PRO A 628 35.75 24.18 -52.11
CA PRO A 628 34.76 25.29 -51.95
C PRO A 628 33.59 25.14 -50.90
N SER A 629 32.94 26.28 -50.54
CA SER A 629 31.48 26.50 -50.23
C SER A 629 30.78 26.22 -48.84
N SER A 630 30.00 27.24 -48.41
CA SER A 630 28.70 27.29 -47.66
C SER A 630 28.49 26.90 -46.16
N THR A 631 28.17 27.93 -45.33
CA THR A 631 26.99 28.19 -44.40
C THR A 631 26.10 27.03 -43.88
N PRO A 632 25.37 27.08 -42.71
CA PRO A 632 25.08 28.13 -41.65
C PRO A 632 25.55 27.75 -40.19
N THR A 633 25.55 28.56 -39.10
CA THR A 633 24.55 29.41 -38.34
C THR A 633 23.56 28.61 -37.43
N PRO A 634 23.09 29.04 -36.22
CA PRO A 634 23.65 29.83 -35.08
C PRO A 634 23.45 29.16 -33.67
N THR A 635 23.89 29.79 -32.55
CA THR A 635 23.09 29.82 -31.28
C THR A 635 23.51 30.92 -30.27
N LEU A 636 22.67 31.12 -29.24
CA LEU A 636 22.71 32.14 -28.15
C LEU A 636 23.51 31.60 -26.92
N THR A 637 23.70 32.26 -25.76
CA THR A 637 23.00 33.40 -25.12
C THR A 637 23.92 34.12 -24.10
N ALA A 638 23.68 35.40 -23.81
CA ALA A 638 24.17 36.06 -22.61
C ALA A 638 23.11 36.98 -21.96
N THR A 639 23.10 36.94 -20.63
CA THR A 639 22.24 37.56 -19.61
C THR A 639 21.62 38.94 -19.90
N PRO A 640 20.31 39.11 -19.61
CA PRO A 640 19.78 40.32 -19.00
C PRO A 640 19.17 40.04 -17.60
N THR A 641 19.55 40.83 -16.59
CA THR A 641 19.00 40.77 -15.23
C THR A 641 18.00 41.90 -14.99
N PHE A 642 16.72 41.57 -14.76
CA PHE A 642 15.78 42.42 -14.02
C PHE A 642 14.65 41.56 -13.43
N THR A 643 14.62 41.42 -12.10
CA THR A 643 13.56 40.73 -11.36
C THR A 643 12.41 41.67 -11.04
N ALA A 644 11.26 41.45 -11.69
CA ALA A 644 10.01 42.13 -11.33
C ALA A 644 9.23 41.27 -10.32
N THR A 645 9.26 41.65 -9.04
CA THR A 645 8.46 41.00 -7.99
C THR A 645 6.99 41.35 -8.13
N TRP A 646 6.19 40.40 -8.61
CA TRP A 646 4.73 40.48 -8.59
C TRP A 646 4.17 39.90 -7.29
N THR A 647 3.77 40.80 -6.39
CA THR A 647 3.17 40.44 -5.09
C THR A 647 1.65 40.27 -5.26
N TRP A 648 1.15 39.04 -5.22
CA TRP A 648 -0.30 38.78 -5.19
C TRP A 648 -0.85 38.90 -3.77
N THR A 649 -1.54 40.01 -3.50
CA THR A 649 -2.28 40.24 -2.24
C THR A 649 -3.54 39.38 -2.14
N PRO A 650 -3.76 38.64 -1.05
CA PRO A 650 -5.01 37.89 -0.83
C PRO A 650 -6.12 38.79 -0.27
N SER A 651 -7.31 38.75 -0.88
CA SER A 651 -8.53 39.41 -0.37
C SER A 651 -9.77 39.00 -1.20
N PRO A 652 -10.99 38.94 -0.63
CA PRO A 652 -11.32 38.46 0.71
C PRO A 652 -12.43 37.37 0.70
N THR A 653 -12.61 36.72 1.85
CA THR A 653 -13.64 35.70 2.12
C THR A 653 -15.08 36.20 1.88
N TRP A 654 -15.94 35.36 1.29
CA TRP A 654 -17.40 35.52 1.33
C TRP A 654 -18.12 34.19 1.55
N THR A 655 -18.99 34.17 2.56
CA THR A 655 -19.98 33.13 2.92
C THR A 655 -21.08 33.79 3.76
N PRO A 656 -22.26 33.18 3.95
CA PRO A 656 -23.03 32.29 3.05
C PRO A 656 -24.48 32.82 2.86
N SER A 657 -25.33 32.12 2.08
CA SER A 657 -26.78 32.07 2.35
C SER A 657 -27.49 30.91 1.63
N TYR A 658 -28.54 30.38 2.25
CA TYR A 658 -29.47 29.39 1.67
C TYR A 658 -30.72 30.07 1.11
N THR A 659 -31.30 29.53 0.02
CA THR A 659 -32.76 29.34 -0.06
C THR A 659 -33.11 28.23 -1.06
N PRO A 660 -33.85 27.17 -0.67
CA PRO A 660 -34.40 26.21 -1.62
C PRO A 660 -35.69 26.73 -2.27
N THR A 661 -36.05 26.24 -3.46
CA THR A 661 -37.38 26.43 -4.07
C THR A 661 -37.74 25.15 -4.81
N ALA A 662 -38.94 24.64 -4.59
CA ALA A 662 -39.41 23.37 -5.16
C ALA A 662 -40.77 23.56 -5.87
N THR A 663 -40.86 23.18 -7.15
CA THR A 663 -42.11 23.24 -7.91
C THR A 663 -42.25 22.09 -8.92
N LEU A 664 -43.07 21.11 -8.54
CA LEU A 664 -44.03 20.32 -9.34
C LEU A 664 -43.71 19.86 -10.79
N THR A 665 -43.85 18.55 -10.98
CA THR A 665 -44.23 17.79 -12.20
C THR A 665 -45.56 18.28 -12.83
N PRO A 666 -45.93 17.97 -14.11
CA PRO A 666 -45.91 16.60 -14.67
C PRO A 666 -45.62 16.37 -16.18
N THR A 667 -45.18 15.14 -16.45
CA THR A 667 -45.57 14.19 -17.53
C THR A 667 -46.22 14.68 -18.84
N HIS A 668 -45.64 14.32 -19.99
CA HIS A 668 -46.38 13.59 -21.05
C HIS A 668 -45.48 12.87 -22.08
N THR A 669 -45.84 11.63 -22.43
CA THR A 669 -45.16 10.76 -23.41
C THR A 669 -45.71 10.97 -24.83
N HIS A 670 -44.88 10.81 -25.88
CA HIS A 670 -45.30 10.22 -27.17
C HIS A 670 -44.12 9.74 -28.04
N THR A 671 -44.14 8.47 -28.46
CA THR A 671 -43.20 7.85 -29.42
C THR A 671 -43.63 8.14 -30.86
N PRO A 672 -42.69 8.24 -31.82
CA PRO A 672 -42.74 7.29 -32.96
C PRO A 672 -41.37 6.86 -33.52
N THR A 673 -41.24 5.58 -33.87
CA THR A 673 -40.15 5.00 -34.69
C THR A 673 -40.37 5.32 -36.18
N PRO A 674 -39.32 5.43 -37.01
CA PRO A 674 -39.16 4.38 -38.03
C PRO A 674 -37.70 4.03 -38.42
N THR A 675 -37.45 2.73 -38.64
CA THR A 675 -36.37 2.14 -39.47
C THR A 675 -36.56 2.55 -40.97
N PRO A 676 -35.57 2.43 -41.91
CA PRO A 676 -34.92 1.14 -42.22
C PRO A 676 -33.53 1.09 -42.94
N THR A 677 -32.95 -0.12 -42.91
CA THR A 677 -32.18 -0.82 -43.98
C THR A 677 -30.75 -0.45 -44.41
N SER A 678 -29.95 -1.54 -44.47
CA SER A 678 -28.96 -1.93 -45.49
C SER A 678 -27.53 -1.38 -45.42
N THR A 679 -26.49 -2.04 -45.97
CA THR A 679 -26.12 -3.47 -46.17
C THR A 679 -24.76 -3.40 -46.90
N ASN A 680 -23.72 -4.13 -46.47
CA ASN A 680 -22.74 -4.79 -47.35
C ASN A 680 -21.64 -5.53 -46.57
N THR A 681 -21.68 -6.85 -46.63
CA THR A 681 -20.50 -7.74 -46.63
C THR A 681 -19.72 -7.57 -47.96
N PRO A 682 -18.43 -7.94 -48.11
CA PRO A 682 -18.01 -9.34 -47.91
C PRO A 682 -16.56 -9.65 -47.44
N THR A 683 -16.45 -10.89 -46.93
CA THR A 683 -15.31 -11.86 -47.03
C THR A 683 -14.02 -11.71 -46.20
N PRO A 684 -13.42 -12.86 -45.75
CA PRO A 684 -12.20 -12.95 -44.93
C PRO A 684 -10.95 -13.32 -45.77
N THR A 685 -9.84 -13.74 -45.14
CA THR A 685 -9.11 -15.03 -45.44
C THR A 685 -7.80 -15.18 -44.64
N ASN A 686 -7.60 -16.34 -43.97
CA ASN A 686 -6.34 -16.97 -43.50
C ASN A 686 -5.42 -16.24 -42.47
N THR A 687 -4.60 -16.91 -41.64
CA THR A 687 -4.55 -18.30 -41.11
C THR A 687 -3.67 -18.28 -39.84
N PRO A 688 -4.00 -18.98 -38.74
CA PRO A 688 -3.19 -18.97 -37.52
C PRO A 688 -1.93 -19.87 -37.61
N THR A 689 -0.89 -19.47 -36.88
CA THR A 689 0.30 -20.30 -36.59
C THR A 689 0.47 -20.41 -35.08
N SER A 690 0.56 -21.63 -34.55
CA SER A 690 0.63 -21.91 -33.10
C SER A 690 1.79 -22.85 -32.80
N THR A 691 2.75 -22.39 -31.98
CA THR A 691 3.78 -23.26 -31.37
C THR A 691 4.14 -22.75 -29.96
N HIS A 692 4.05 -23.67 -28.98
CA HIS A 692 4.55 -23.72 -27.59
C HIS A 692 5.39 -22.54 -27.02
N THR A 693 5.32 -22.21 -25.72
CA THR A 693 5.44 -23.14 -24.57
C THR A 693 4.87 -22.49 -23.28
N PRO A 694 4.20 -23.24 -22.38
CA PRO A 694 3.67 -22.67 -21.13
C PRO A 694 4.76 -22.22 -20.15
N THR A 695 4.60 -21.03 -19.58
CA THR A 695 5.34 -20.55 -18.40
C THR A 695 4.42 -20.56 -17.19
N ILE A 696 4.97 -20.80 -15.99
CA ILE A 696 4.19 -21.06 -14.76
C ILE A 696 3.46 -19.79 -14.30
N THR A 697 2.20 -19.99 -13.87
CA THR A 697 1.27 -18.96 -13.39
C THR A 697 1.84 -18.11 -12.25
N LEU A 698 1.79 -16.78 -12.39
CA LEU A 698 1.73 -15.88 -11.24
C LEU A 698 0.26 -15.59 -10.91
N THR A 699 -0.10 -15.66 -9.63
CA THR A 699 -1.44 -15.39 -9.12
C THR A 699 -1.88 -13.98 -9.51
N PRO A 700 -3.11 -13.76 -10.02
CA PRO A 700 -3.59 -12.42 -10.33
C PRO A 700 -3.69 -11.60 -9.03
N SER A 701 -2.99 -10.46 -9.01
CA SER A 701 -3.21 -9.45 -7.98
C SER A 701 -4.63 -8.90 -8.13
N LEU A 702 -5.29 -8.57 -7.01
CA LEU A 702 -6.54 -7.82 -7.06
C LEU A 702 -6.23 -6.40 -7.54
N THR A 703 -6.43 -6.16 -8.84
CA THR A 703 -6.32 -4.82 -9.44
C THR A 703 -7.40 -3.94 -8.83
N THR A 704 -7.00 -2.84 -8.20
CA THR A 704 -7.92 -1.84 -7.65
C THR A 704 -8.79 -1.28 -8.78
N THR A 705 -10.06 -1.69 -8.82
CA THR A 705 -11.01 -1.33 -9.87
C THR A 705 -11.28 0.18 -9.83
N PRO A 706 -10.93 0.95 -10.88
CA PRO A 706 -11.10 2.41 -10.85
C PRO A 706 -12.59 2.79 -10.79
N PRO A 707 -12.96 3.86 -10.07
CA PRO A 707 -14.34 4.33 -10.00
C PRO A 707 -14.85 4.70 -11.40
N ALA A 708 -16.12 4.38 -11.68
CA ALA A 708 -16.74 4.77 -12.93
C ALA A 708 -17.15 6.25 -12.91
N LEU A 709 -16.98 6.93 -14.04
CA LEU A 709 -17.43 8.30 -14.27
C LEU A 709 -18.96 8.36 -14.46
N CYS A 710 -19.51 7.38 -15.17
CA CYS A 710 -20.92 7.30 -15.55
C CYS A 710 -21.28 5.89 -16.07
N GLN A 711 -22.57 5.64 -16.28
CA GLN A 711 -23.08 4.41 -16.90
C GLN A 711 -23.71 4.73 -18.26
N VAL A 712 -23.34 3.97 -19.29
CA VAL A 712 -23.92 4.04 -20.64
C VAL A 712 -24.39 2.66 -21.08
N TYR A 713 -25.27 2.59 -22.07
CA TYR A 713 -25.78 1.33 -22.61
C TYR A 713 -25.66 1.24 -24.13
N VAL A 714 -25.60 0.01 -24.65
CA VAL A 714 -25.48 -0.25 -26.09
C VAL A 714 -26.83 -0.02 -26.79
N SER A 715 -27.00 1.10 -27.48
CA SER A 715 -28.25 1.45 -28.16
C SER A 715 -28.46 0.70 -29.48
N ARG A 716 -27.38 0.33 -30.20
CA ARG A 716 -27.46 -0.28 -31.54
C ARG A 716 -27.87 -1.76 -31.52
N GLU A 717 -28.93 -2.09 -32.26
CA GLU A 717 -29.45 -3.47 -32.45
C GLU A 717 -28.39 -4.48 -32.92
N SER A 718 -27.40 -4.04 -33.70
CA SER A 718 -26.28 -4.88 -34.18
C SER A 718 -25.26 -5.27 -33.10
N GLY A 719 -25.40 -4.72 -31.88
CA GLY A 719 -24.30 -4.63 -30.93
C GLY A 719 -23.19 -3.67 -31.38
N ILE A 720 -22.20 -3.48 -30.51
CA ILE A 720 -21.04 -2.59 -30.73
C ILE A 720 -19.73 -3.31 -30.39
N ASN A 721 -18.61 -2.82 -30.93
CA ASN A 721 -17.32 -3.48 -30.76
C ASN A 721 -16.52 -2.80 -29.65
N LEU A 722 -16.21 -3.55 -28.60
CA LEU A 722 -15.21 -3.19 -27.60
C LEU A 722 -13.82 -3.38 -28.22
N ARG A 723 -12.91 -2.43 -28.01
CA ARG A 723 -11.63 -2.34 -28.74
C ARG A 723 -10.42 -2.13 -27.82
N GLU A 724 -9.23 -2.47 -28.32
CA GLU A 724 -7.98 -2.29 -27.57
C GLU A 724 -7.50 -0.84 -27.53
N GLU A 725 -7.84 -0.03 -28.55
CA GLU A 725 -7.47 1.40 -28.64
C GLU A 725 -8.66 2.25 -29.14
N PRO A 726 -8.71 3.56 -28.83
CA PRO A 726 -9.73 4.52 -29.29
C PRO A 726 -9.59 4.90 -30.79
N THR A 727 -9.60 3.90 -31.66
CA THR A 727 -9.59 4.07 -33.13
C THR A 727 -10.56 3.09 -33.79
N THR A 728 -11.08 3.43 -34.98
CA THR A 728 -11.93 2.50 -35.75
C THR A 728 -11.15 1.35 -36.40
N THR A 729 -9.82 1.43 -36.39
CA THR A 729 -8.87 0.49 -37.02
C THR A 729 -8.26 -0.52 -36.04
N SER A 730 -8.34 -0.28 -34.73
CA SER A 730 -7.79 -1.16 -33.69
C SER A 730 -8.43 -2.54 -33.66
N ALA A 731 -7.78 -3.48 -32.98
CA ALA A 731 -8.31 -4.81 -32.74
C ALA A 731 -9.60 -4.76 -31.89
N ARG A 732 -10.47 -5.75 -32.09
CA ARG A 732 -11.76 -5.90 -31.40
C ARG A 732 -11.64 -6.97 -30.33
N ILE A 733 -11.85 -6.59 -29.07
CA ILE A 733 -11.80 -7.50 -27.91
C ILE A 733 -13.05 -8.40 -27.92
N ARG A 734 -14.24 -7.80 -28.05
CA ARG A 734 -15.53 -8.50 -28.05
C ARG A 734 -16.62 -7.65 -28.74
N LEU A 735 -17.65 -8.31 -29.26
CA LEU A 735 -18.91 -7.65 -29.64
C LEU A 735 -19.85 -7.64 -28.42
N LEU A 736 -20.29 -6.45 -28.01
CA LEU A 736 -21.22 -6.22 -26.93
C LEU A 736 -22.64 -6.19 -27.50
N PRO A 737 -23.58 -7.04 -27.02
CA PRO A 737 -24.97 -7.03 -27.51
C PRO A 737 -25.71 -5.75 -27.10
N GLN A 738 -26.83 -5.47 -27.78
CA GLN A 738 -27.73 -4.37 -27.43
C GLN A 738 -28.15 -4.45 -25.95
N SER A 739 -28.35 -3.29 -25.32
CA SER A 739 -28.70 -3.15 -23.89
C SER A 739 -27.67 -3.68 -22.89
N SER A 740 -26.44 -4.01 -23.32
CA SER A 740 -25.32 -4.20 -22.37
C SER A 740 -25.05 -2.89 -21.64
N VAL A 741 -24.95 -2.93 -20.30
CA VAL A 741 -24.58 -1.77 -19.46
C VAL A 741 -23.06 -1.70 -19.32
N LEU A 742 -22.52 -0.49 -19.45
CA LEU A 742 -21.10 -0.20 -19.61
C LEU A 742 -20.64 0.85 -18.59
N GLU A 743 -19.73 0.41 -17.72
CA GLU A 743 -18.93 1.15 -16.75
C GLU A 743 -17.93 2.14 -17.35
N VAL A 744 -18.26 3.40 -17.65
CA VAL A 744 -17.27 4.35 -18.22
C VAL A 744 -16.17 4.66 -17.20
N ILE A 745 -14.91 4.36 -17.52
CA ILE A 745 -13.72 4.65 -16.71
C ILE A 745 -13.05 5.95 -17.14
N GLN A 746 -12.90 6.17 -18.46
CA GLN A 746 -12.16 7.30 -19.02
C GLN A 746 -12.81 7.78 -20.32
N ILE A 747 -12.68 9.07 -20.63
CA ILE A 747 -13.12 9.67 -21.89
C ILE A 747 -11.90 10.28 -22.59
N GLN A 748 -11.74 10.01 -23.90
CA GLN A 748 -10.63 10.51 -24.70
C GLN A 748 -11.11 11.02 -26.07
N PRO A 749 -10.74 12.24 -26.49
CA PRO A 749 -11.02 12.74 -27.84
C PRO A 749 -10.11 12.10 -28.88
N GLN A 750 -10.65 11.79 -30.07
CA GLN A 750 -9.85 11.25 -31.17
C GLN A 750 -8.93 12.33 -31.78
N SER A 751 -7.62 12.21 -31.54
CA SER A 751 -6.58 13.14 -32.03
C SER A 751 -6.58 13.35 -33.55
N GLY A 752 -6.36 14.58 -33.98
CA GLY A 752 -6.09 14.93 -35.39
C GLY A 752 -7.32 15.32 -36.24
N LEU A 753 -8.50 15.47 -35.63
CA LEU A 753 -9.74 15.87 -36.30
C LEU A 753 -10.22 17.25 -35.81
N ALA A 754 -10.81 18.05 -36.72
CA ALA A 754 -11.32 19.38 -36.40
C ALA A 754 -12.51 19.36 -35.43
N ASN A 755 -13.37 18.34 -35.56
CA ASN A 755 -14.34 17.93 -34.56
C ASN A 755 -13.95 16.52 -34.11
N PRO A 756 -13.28 16.34 -32.95
CA PRO A 756 -12.88 15.02 -32.48
C PRO A 756 -14.08 14.26 -31.93
N VAL A 757 -14.32 13.05 -32.43
CA VAL A 757 -15.32 12.14 -31.84
C VAL A 757 -14.76 11.61 -30.53
N LEU A 758 -15.58 11.56 -29.47
CA LEU A 758 -15.16 11.02 -28.19
C LEU A 758 -15.20 9.48 -28.18
N TRP A 759 -14.22 8.91 -27.48
CA TRP A 759 -14.13 7.49 -27.18
C TRP A 759 -14.17 7.31 -25.67
N TYR A 760 -14.93 6.32 -25.22
CA TYR A 760 -15.08 5.98 -23.82
C TYR A 760 -14.36 4.66 -23.57
N GLU A 761 -13.42 4.65 -22.64
CA GLU A 761 -12.93 3.39 -22.06
C GLU A 761 -14.00 2.90 -21.10
N VAL A 762 -14.52 1.71 -21.37
CA VAL A 762 -15.61 1.10 -20.62
C VAL A 762 -15.21 -0.25 -20.06
N ARG A 763 -15.64 -0.49 -18.83
CA ARG A 763 -15.69 -1.78 -18.16
C ARG A 763 -17.08 -2.38 -18.34
N THR A 764 -17.18 -3.69 -18.55
CA THR A 764 -18.50 -4.36 -18.56
C THR A 764 -18.37 -5.81 -18.15
N GLN A 765 -19.44 -6.34 -17.54
CA GLN A 765 -19.55 -7.73 -17.11
C GLN A 765 -20.68 -8.38 -17.91
N LEU A 766 -20.35 -9.44 -18.64
CA LEU A 766 -21.33 -10.24 -19.38
C LEU A 766 -21.68 -11.52 -18.58
N ILE A 767 -22.71 -12.23 -19.04
CA ILE A 767 -23.28 -13.44 -18.41
C ILE A 767 -22.22 -14.51 -18.08
N ASP A 768 -21.10 -14.55 -18.82
CA ASP A 768 -19.93 -15.42 -18.58
C ASP A 768 -19.16 -15.08 -17.28
N ASN A 769 -19.61 -14.09 -16.50
CA ASN A 769 -18.98 -13.54 -15.28
C ASN A 769 -17.53 -13.03 -15.47
N GLN A 770 -17.16 -12.71 -16.72
CA GLN A 770 -15.88 -12.12 -17.08
C GLN A 770 -16.00 -10.60 -17.23
N VAL A 771 -15.06 -9.87 -16.62
CA VAL A 771 -14.90 -8.43 -16.79
C VAL A 771 -14.10 -8.15 -18.05
N PHE A 772 -14.64 -7.33 -18.95
CA PHE A 772 -13.91 -6.80 -20.11
C PHE A 772 -13.70 -5.29 -19.92
N VAL A 773 -12.53 -4.79 -20.31
CA VAL A 773 -12.21 -3.35 -20.37
C VAL A 773 -11.74 -3.04 -21.79
N GLY A 774 -12.12 -1.89 -22.33
CA GLY A 774 -11.65 -1.41 -23.62
C GLY A 774 -12.49 -0.24 -24.16
N TRP A 775 -12.22 0.17 -25.38
CA TRP A 775 -12.76 1.39 -25.96
C TRP A 775 -14.01 1.16 -26.79
N VAL A 776 -15.05 1.98 -26.54
CA VAL A 776 -16.23 2.15 -27.39
C VAL A 776 -16.33 3.62 -27.82
N ARG A 777 -17.13 3.91 -28.85
CA ARG A 777 -17.26 5.26 -29.41
C ARG A 777 -18.59 5.88 -28.98
N GLU A 778 -18.57 7.17 -28.66
CA GLU A 778 -19.71 7.93 -28.12
C GLU A 778 -21.01 7.73 -28.92
N ASP A 779 -20.97 7.88 -30.26
CA ASP A 779 -22.17 7.72 -31.13
C ASP A 779 -22.71 6.27 -31.21
N THR A 780 -22.16 5.32 -30.46
CA THR A 780 -22.58 3.92 -30.43
C THR A 780 -23.25 3.51 -29.11
N VAL A 781 -23.29 4.41 -28.12
CA VAL A 781 -23.89 4.21 -26.80
C VAL A 781 -24.89 5.33 -26.49
N GLU A 782 -25.74 5.12 -25.48
CA GLU A 782 -26.59 6.14 -24.91
C GLU A 782 -26.41 6.20 -23.39
N PHE A 783 -26.59 7.37 -22.80
CA PHE A 783 -26.38 7.58 -21.36
C PHE A 783 -27.51 6.96 -20.53
N LEU A 784 -27.13 6.14 -19.53
CA LEU A 784 -28.02 5.69 -18.46
C LEU A 784 -27.93 6.62 -17.24
N THR A 785 -26.72 7.14 -17.01
CA THR A 785 -26.40 8.24 -16.09
C THR A 785 -25.57 9.26 -16.87
N ASP A 786 -25.85 10.55 -16.68
CA ASP A 786 -25.15 11.62 -17.40
C ASP A 786 -23.64 11.63 -17.09
N CYS A 787 -22.82 11.79 -18.13
CA CYS A 787 -21.38 11.90 -18.00
C CYS A 787 -21.02 13.38 -17.91
N GLY A 788 -20.65 13.83 -16.70
CA GLY A 788 -20.29 15.23 -16.44
C GLY A 788 -19.19 15.78 -17.38
N PRO A 789 -19.06 17.11 -17.49
CA PRO A 789 -18.18 17.76 -18.46
C PRO A 789 -16.73 17.27 -18.36
N LEU A 790 -16.06 17.22 -19.51
CA LEU A 790 -14.69 16.69 -19.64
C LEU A 790 -13.74 17.32 -18.60
N PRO A 791 -12.97 16.54 -17.84
CA PRO A 791 -12.02 17.07 -16.86
C PRO A 791 -10.98 17.94 -17.57
N GLY A 792 -11.05 19.26 -17.35
CA GLY A 792 -10.26 20.26 -18.06
C GLY A 792 -11.05 21.23 -18.95
N GLN A 793 -12.39 21.20 -18.97
CA GLN A 793 -13.24 22.27 -19.53
C GLN A 793 -14.19 22.87 -18.48
N ASP A 794 -13.61 23.43 -17.41
CA ASP A 794 -14.28 24.49 -16.64
C ASP A 794 -14.23 25.80 -17.45
N ASN A 795 -15.34 26.54 -17.51
CA ASN A 795 -15.47 27.79 -18.28
C ASN A 795 -16.53 28.75 -17.71
#